data_AF-D3PYB9-F1
#
_entry.id   AF-D3PYB9-F1
#
_cell.length_a   1.000
_cell.length_b   1.000
_cell.length_c   1.000
_cell.angle_alpha   90.00
_cell.angle_beta   90.00
_cell.angle_gamma   90.00
#
_symmetry.space_group_name_H-M   'P 1'
#
loop_
_entity.id
_entity.type
_entity.pdbx_description
1 polymer ?
#
loop_
_entity_poly.entity_id
_entity_poly.type
_entity_poly.pdbx_seq_one_letter_code
_entity_poly.pdbx_strand_id
1 'polypeptide(L)'
;MGGMEQSPATVTSLRAVVPTVYLPAAIYSVGQGAIAPVVVLSALELGASTGVAAFIGALSGVGMLIGDVPAGAFAARVGDRRAMLWATVLVGVALVGCVVAPSVAVLAVAIAVVGMCNSVWMLARHSYLTEVVPLRLRGRAMSVLGGVQRVGRFLGPFIGAAAMQVWDTDGAYGVYVVAAVGAAVAVACVRDPQPAEPADEPVAPSGSSRTLREHLPVFRTLGVAVMILGAVRAANNVVIPLWGAHIELDATTTSLIFGIAGAVEMLLFYPAGSIMDRFGRRAIALPCLGIMAVALAWMPFTSGFATLLAASILLGIGNGVGSGIVMTLGADAAPAIGRAEFLGGWRLCVDLGFAMGPAVIGGVTAAASLGPAILVMAGLSVAGAGAMARWIPSRRSDGVARTSEPGHTEHLQACKYERSGTPMYTVHSKSIDPRKKRRIRLWALTLGALAVLVAVILPTTPAFADPPAALPASAPEADAKWQPALDYDKDGCYSTPAIGPDGTLNPGLNNSGDLNGNCRDQSDLDNTNAYSRSKCDDSGWCAYLYDLYFEKDQVVPGADAFGHRHDLEHIVVWVKDDQAQYVSTSQHGDYTTDPSDKVAWEGTHPKVVYHKDGGSTHCFRLGGDDEAPENHYGAWQYPDLVGWDNFPSGIRDTLVNADFGSASLAIKDGAFEDNLDKAKPDGIDFDPRA
;
A
#
# COMPACT_ATOMS: atom_id res chain seq x y z
N MET A 1 29.71 22.19 33.63
CA MET A 1 29.44 21.39 32.42
C MET A 1 27.96 21.08 32.39
N GLY A 2 27.16 22.01 31.86
CA GLY A 2 25.73 21.79 31.64
C GLY A 2 25.56 21.10 30.30
N GLY A 3 25.19 19.82 30.31
CA GLY A 3 24.80 19.11 29.11
C GLY A 3 23.49 19.69 28.61
N MET A 4 23.45 20.16 27.37
CA MET A 4 22.21 20.41 26.65
C MET A 4 21.45 19.08 26.56
N GLU A 5 20.48 18.88 27.46
CA GLU A 5 19.45 17.87 27.27
C GLU A 5 18.59 18.33 26.09
N GLN A 6 18.87 17.76 24.91
CA GLN A 6 18.02 17.93 23.74
C GLN A 6 16.62 17.43 24.08
N SER A 7 15.64 18.34 24.06
CA SER A 7 14.23 18.01 24.24
C SER A 7 13.83 16.98 23.16
N PRO A 8 13.18 15.85 23.52
CA PRO A 8 12.83 14.81 22.55
C PRO A 8 11.89 15.37 21.47
N ALA A 9 12.24 15.13 20.21
CA ALA A 9 11.50 15.62 19.05
C ALA A 9 10.09 14.99 18.99
N THR A 10 9.08 15.83 18.83
CA THR A 10 7.69 15.45 18.58
C THR A 10 7.57 14.73 17.24
N VAL A 11 6.83 13.63 17.16
CA VAL A 11 6.64 12.87 15.89
C VAL A 11 5.74 13.64 14.93
N THR A 12 6.32 14.48 14.08
CA THR A 12 5.64 15.15 12.97
C THR A 12 5.79 14.39 11.65
N SER A 13 6.79 13.50 11.53
CA SER A 13 7.14 12.75 10.33
C SER A 13 7.58 11.33 10.65
N LEU A 14 7.37 10.39 9.71
CA LEU A 14 7.83 9.01 9.82
C LEU A 14 9.36 8.87 9.97
N ARG A 15 10.14 9.90 9.58
CA ARG A 15 11.60 9.93 9.79
C ARG A 15 11.96 9.83 11.28
N ALA A 16 11.13 10.39 12.17
CA ALA A 16 11.38 10.39 13.61
C ALA A 16 11.32 8.98 14.24
N VAL A 17 10.56 8.05 13.64
CA VAL A 17 10.40 6.68 14.13
C VAL A 17 11.30 5.66 13.41
N VAL A 18 12.12 6.11 12.44
CA VAL A 18 13.12 5.26 11.77
C VAL A 18 14.10 4.60 12.76
N PRO A 19 14.75 5.34 13.68
CA PRO A 19 15.77 4.72 14.53
C PRO A 19 15.16 3.83 15.62
N THR A 20 13.98 4.16 16.16
CA THR A 20 13.34 3.42 17.26
C THR A 20 12.51 2.24 16.78
N VAL A 21 11.82 2.40 15.65
CA VAL A 21 10.98 1.35 15.07
C VAL A 21 11.74 0.74 13.91
N TYR A 22 11.76 1.37 12.73
CA TYR A 22 12.10 0.70 11.47
C TYR A 22 13.46 -0.01 11.46
N LEU A 23 14.53 0.64 11.94
CA LEU A 23 15.87 0.08 11.98
C LEU A 23 15.94 -1.27 12.72
N PRO A 24 15.45 -1.41 13.96
CA PRO A 24 15.41 -2.71 14.62
C PRO A 24 14.64 -3.81 13.87
N ALA A 25 13.64 -3.51 13.02
CA ALA A 25 12.99 -4.57 12.21
C ALA A 25 13.80 -4.94 11.02
N ALA A 26 14.40 -3.96 10.34
CA ALA A 26 15.26 -4.25 9.22
C ALA A 26 16.29 -5.29 9.67
N ILE A 27 16.99 -4.99 10.77
CA ILE A 27 18.01 -5.85 11.34
C ILE A 27 17.41 -7.19 11.79
N TYR A 28 16.39 -7.21 12.63
CA TYR A 28 15.80 -8.46 13.14
C TYR A 28 15.28 -9.37 12.02
N SER A 29 14.71 -8.78 10.96
CA SER A 29 14.14 -9.50 9.83
C SER A 29 15.21 -10.09 8.90
N VAL A 30 16.41 -9.49 8.83
CA VAL A 30 17.58 -10.11 8.18
C VAL A 30 17.89 -11.46 8.80
N GLY A 31 17.94 -11.52 10.13
CA GLY A 31 18.19 -12.77 10.83
C GLY A 31 17.10 -13.82 10.62
N GLN A 32 15.82 -13.41 10.63
CA GLN A 32 14.71 -14.30 10.29
C GLN A 32 14.84 -14.89 8.88
N GLY A 33 15.23 -14.07 7.90
CA GLY A 33 15.44 -14.53 6.53
C GLY A 33 16.63 -15.48 6.41
N ALA A 34 17.72 -15.21 7.14
CA ALA A 34 18.94 -16.01 7.07
C ALA A 34 18.72 -17.47 7.49
N ILE A 35 17.95 -17.70 8.56
CA ILE A 35 17.69 -19.06 9.05
C ILE A 35 16.57 -19.77 8.30
N ALA A 36 15.73 -19.07 7.54
CA ALA A 36 14.51 -19.64 6.93
C ALA A 36 14.77 -20.92 6.10
N PRO A 37 15.73 -20.97 5.17
CA PRO A 37 16.05 -22.21 4.45
C PRO A 37 16.89 -23.19 5.28
N VAL A 38 17.57 -22.71 6.33
CA VAL A 38 18.59 -23.47 7.07
C VAL A 38 18.00 -24.38 8.14
N VAL A 39 16.89 -23.98 8.78
CA VAL A 39 16.23 -24.80 9.83
C VAL A 39 15.99 -26.24 9.39
N VAL A 40 15.53 -26.41 8.16
CA VAL A 40 15.27 -27.72 7.56
C VAL A 40 16.56 -28.47 7.27
N LEU A 41 17.57 -27.78 6.74
CA LEU A 41 18.86 -28.37 6.39
C LEU A 41 19.60 -28.86 7.65
N SER A 42 19.62 -28.07 8.72
CA SER A 42 20.19 -28.49 10.01
C SER A 42 19.49 -29.72 10.60
N ALA A 43 18.18 -29.86 10.41
CA ALA A 43 17.47 -31.06 10.84
C ALA A 43 17.95 -32.31 10.07
N LEU A 44 18.17 -32.19 8.76
CA LEU A 44 18.70 -33.28 7.92
C LEU A 44 20.14 -33.64 8.31
N GLU A 45 20.98 -32.65 8.61
CA GLU A 45 22.37 -32.85 9.08
C GLU A 45 22.42 -33.61 10.42
N LEU A 46 21.45 -33.38 11.30
CA LEU A 46 21.26 -34.14 12.55
C LEU A 46 20.66 -35.54 12.33
N GLY A 47 20.49 -35.98 11.08
CA GLY A 47 19.99 -37.30 10.72
C GLY A 47 18.46 -37.43 10.74
N ALA A 48 17.71 -36.33 10.75
CA ALA A 48 16.26 -36.39 10.64
C ALA A 48 15.84 -36.94 9.26
N SER A 49 14.74 -37.69 9.22
CA SER A 49 14.09 -38.00 7.94
C SER A 49 13.54 -36.72 7.30
N THR A 50 13.34 -36.71 5.99
CA THR A 50 12.75 -35.58 5.25
C THR A 50 11.40 -35.14 5.81
N GLY A 51 10.57 -36.10 6.28
CA GLY A 51 9.30 -35.81 6.93
C GLY A 51 9.47 -35.11 8.29
N VAL A 52 10.45 -35.53 9.10
CA VAL A 52 10.75 -34.91 10.40
C VAL A 52 11.37 -33.51 10.20
N ALA A 53 12.26 -33.34 9.23
CA ALA A 53 12.83 -32.03 8.89
C ALA A 53 11.76 -31.03 8.43
N ALA A 54 10.79 -31.47 7.60
CA ALA A 54 9.64 -30.65 7.23
C ALA A 54 8.79 -30.25 8.44
N PHE A 55 8.56 -31.20 9.36
CA PHE A 55 7.82 -30.94 10.60
C PHE A 55 8.55 -29.94 11.51
N ILE A 56 9.88 -29.99 11.60
CA ILE A 56 10.66 -29.00 12.34
C ILE A 56 10.50 -27.60 11.73
N GLY A 57 10.47 -27.48 10.41
CA GLY A 57 10.11 -26.23 9.74
C GLY A 57 8.74 -25.68 10.17
N ALA A 58 7.78 -26.57 10.48
CA ALA A 58 6.45 -26.20 11.00
C ALA A 58 6.50 -25.63 12.42
N LEU A 59 7.47 -26.03 13.24
CA LEU A 59 7.52 -25.70 14.66
C LEU A 59 7.72 -24.19 14.90
N SER A 60 8.32 -23.46 13.97
CA SER A 60 8.35 -21.99 14.02
C SER A 60 6.93 -21.40 14.00
N GLY A 61 6.04 -21.92 13.15
CA GLY A 61 4.65 -21.48 13.07
C GLY A 61 3.83 -21.94 14.28
N VAL A 62 4.04 -23.16 14.77
CA VAL A 62 3.41 -23.65 16.00
C VAL A 62 3.84 -22.83 17.21
N GLY A 63 5.12 -22.52 17.34
CA GLY A 63 5.65 -21.65 18.38
C GLY A 63 5.05 -20.25 18.33
N MET A 64 4.86 -19.72 17.12
CA MET A 64 4.20 -18.43 16.90
C MET A 64 2.75 -18.45 17.40
N LEU A 65 1.96 -19.47 17.02
CA LEU A 65 0.58 -19.65 17.50
C LEU A 65 0.47 -19.73 19.03
N ILE A 66 1.40 -20.46 19.66
CA ILE A 66 1.46 -20.56 21.13
C ILE A 66 1.85 -19.21 21.73
N GLY A 67 2.75 -18.46 21.08
CA GLY A 67 3.22 -17.15 21.51
C GLY A 67 2.20 -16.01 21.35
N ASP A 68 1.35 -16.07 20.31
CA ASP A 68 0.40 -15.00 20.00
C ASP A 68 -0.62 -14.77 21.13
N VAL A 69 -1.02 -15.83 21.82
CA VAL A 69 -1.99 -15.78 22.93
C VAL A 69 -1.45 -14.99 24.14
N PRO A 70 -0.29 -15.31 24.72
CA PRO A 70 0.27 -14.55 25.84
C PRO A 70 0.96 -13.24 25.43
N ALA A 71 1.40 -13.07 24.18
CA ALA A 71 2.26 -11.96 23.75
C ALA A 71 1.66 -10.58 24.07
N GLY A 72 0.39 -10.35 23.74
CA GLY A 72 -0.27 -9.06 24.01
C GLY A 72 -0.42 -8.76 25.51
N ALA A 73 -0.83 -9.76 26.30
CA ALA A 73 -0.96 -9.60 27.75
C ALA A 73 0.40 -9.41 28.43
N PHE A 74 1.45 -10.04 27.92
CA PHE A 74 2.82 -9.85 28.39
C PHE A 74 3.32 -8.44 28.08
N ALA A 75 3.18 -7.99 26.83
CA ALA A 75 3.58 -6.66 26.39
C ALA A 75 2.86 -5.55 27.18
N ALA A 76 1.55 -5.69 27.41
CA ALA A 76 0.78 -4.76 28.23
C ALA A 76 1.25 -4.68 29.70
N ARG A 77 1.80 -5.77 30.26
CA ARG A 77 2.29 -5.81 31.65
C ARG A 77 3.69 -5.23 31.81
N VAL A 78 4.58 -5.53 30.88
CA VAL A 78 6.01 -5.16 31.00
C VAL A 78 6.39 -3.94 30.18
N GLY A 79 5.51 -3.49 29.28
CA GLY A 79 5.75 -2.47 28.28
C GLY A 79 6.36 -3.04 26.99
N ASP A 80 5.96 -2.51 25.84
CA ASP A 80 6.33 -3.04 24.52
C ASP A 80 7.85 -3.12 24.30
N ARG A 81 8.57 -2.06 24.67
CA ARG A 81 10.03 -1.98 24.52
C ARG A 81 10.75 -3.07 25.32
N ARG A 82 10.33 -3.31 26.57
CA ARG A 82 10.90 -4.36 27.41
C ARG A 82 10.52 -5.74 26.89
N ALA A 83 9.29 -5.92 26.40
CA ALA A 83 8.88 -7.18 25.78
C ALA A 83 9.73 -7.52 24.55
N MET A 84 10.04 -6.54 23.69
CA MET A 84 10.96 -6.71 22.56
C MET A 84 12.38 -7.09 23.01
N LEU A 85 12.91 -6.48 24.07
CA LEU A 85 14.24 -6.81 24.61
C LEU A 85 14.28 -8.23 25.21
N TRP A 86 13.26 -8.62 25.98
CA TRP A 86 13.17 -9.98 26.51
C TRP A 86 13.06 -11.02 25.39
N ALA A 87 12.26 -10.75 24.37
CA ALA A 87 12.13 -11.62 23.21
C ALA A 87 13.45 -11.75 22.42
N THR A 88 14.21 -10.67 22.26
CA THR A 88 15.53 -10.71 21.59
C THR A 88 16.60 -11.45 22.40
N VAL A 89 16.58 -11.37 23.72
CA VAL A 89 17.47 -12.18 24.58
C VAL A 89 17.10 -13.66 24.46
N LEU A 90 15.81 -13.99 24.58
CA LEU A 90 15.36 -15.38 24.53
C LEU A 90 15.57 -16.01 23.15
N VAL A 91 15.37 -15.27 22.05
CA VAL A 91 15.69 -15.76 20.71
C VAL A 91 17.20 -15.99 20.55
N GLY A 92 18.05 -15.14 21.12
CA GLY A 92 19.51 -15.35 21.13
C GLY A 92 19.89 -16.67 21.81
N VAL A 93 19.31 -16.95 22.98
CA VAL A 93 19.51 -18.23 23.69
C VAL A 93 19.01 -19.42 22.86
N ALA A 94 17.83 -19.29 22.25
CA ALA A 94 17.27 -20.34 21.41
C ALA A 94 18.14 -20.61 20.17
N LEU A 95 18.69 -19.57 19.53
CA LEU A 95 19.57 -19.69 18.37
C LEU A 95 20.91 -20.33 18.72
N VAL A 96 21.50 -20.00 19.88
CA VAL A 96 22.67 -20.73 20.40
C VAL A 96 22.29 -22.20 20.61
N GLY A 97 21.10 -22.46 21.16
CA GLY A 97 20.55 -23.81 21.29
C GLY A 97 20.41 -24.56 19.96
N CYS A 98 20.11 -23.88 18.84
CA CYS A 98 20.11 -24.47 17.50
C CYS A 98 21.52 -24.89 17.06
N VAL A 99 22.52 -24.02 17.28
CA VAL A 99 23.93 -24.26 16.91
C VAL A 99 24.51 -25.43 17.70
N VAL A 100 24.26 -25.50 19.00
CA VAL A 100 24.83 -26.57 19.85
C VAL A 100 23.90 -27.79 20.00
N ALA A 101 22.86 -27.91 19.15
CA ALA A 101 21.86 -28.95 19.28
C ALA A 101 22.47 -30.36 19.10
N PRO A 102 22.49 -31.22 20.13
CA PRO A 102 23.05 -32.57 20.01
C PRO A 102 22.07 -33.56 19.36
N SER A 103 20.82 -33.15 19.13
CA SER A 103 19.78 -34.00 18.56
C SER A 103 18.67 -33.17 17.92
N VAL A 104 17.93 -33.84 17.02
CA VAL A 104 16.73 -33.34 16.34
C VAL A 104 15.68 -32.81 17.33
N ALA A 105 15.55 -33.42 18.51
CA ALA A 105 14.59 -32.98 19.53
C ALA A 105 14.97 -31.64 20.18
N VAL A 106 16.28 -31.41 20.40
CA VAL A 106 16.75 -30.12 20.94
C VAL A 106 16.57 -29.02 19.91
N LEU A 107 16.88 -29.29 18.64
CA LEU A 107 16.61 -28.36 17.54
C LEU A 107 15.12 -28.03 17.46
N ALA A 108 14.25 -29.04 17.52
CA ALA A 108 12.80 -28.85 17.49
C ALA A 108 12.28 -27.90 18.60
N VAL A 109 12.75 -28.08 19.84
CA VAL A 109 12.39 -27.20 20.96
C VAL A 109 12.93 -25.79 20.75
N ALA A 110 14.19 -25.64 20.34
CA ALA A 110 14.79 -24.33 20.08
C ALA A 110 14.02 -23.56 18.99
N ILE A 111 13.66 -24.23 17.89
CA ILE A 111 12.88 -23.63 16.79
C ILE A 111 11.46 -23.22 17.22
N ALA A 112 10.80 -24.03 18.06
CA ALA A 112 9.51 -23.65 18.63
C ALA A 112 9.63 -22.39 19.52
N VAL A 113 10.71 -22.29 20.31
CA VAL A 113 10.99 -21.09 21.13
C VAL A 113 11.30 -19.87 20.24
N VAL A 114 12.04 -20.04 19.14
CA VAL A 114 12.27 -18.96 18.15
C VAL A 114 10.93 -18.45 17.59
N GLY A 115 10.01 -19.36 17.23
CA GLY A 115 8.66 -19.02 16.79
C GLY A 115 7.88 -18.18 17.82
N MET A 116 7.92 -18.58 19.08
CA MET A 116 7.29 -17.86 20.19
C MET A 116 7.90 -16.47 20.39
N CYS A 117 9.22 -16.35 20.35
CA CYS A 117 9.91 -15.06 20.47
C CYS A 117 9.55 -14.12 19.32
N ASN A 118 9.46 -14.66 18.09
CA ASN A 118 9.05 -13.89 16.92
C ASN A 118 7.64 -13.32 17.04
N SER A 119 6.71 -14.07 17.62
CA SER A 119 5.36 -13.59 17.93
C SER A 119 5.41 -12.40 18.89
N VAL A 120 6.06 -12.55 20.06
CA VAL A 120 6.15 -11.51 21.09
C VAL A 120 6.81 -10.25 20.52
N TRP A 121 7.93 -10.42 19.83
CA TRP A 121 8.68 -9.31 19.24
C TRP A 121 7.85 -8.58 18.18
N MET A 122 7.11 -9.32 17.34
CA MET A 122 6.22 -8.74 16.33
C MET A 122 5.07 -7.96 16.96
N LEU A 123 4.33 -8.54 17.91
CA LEU A 123 3.16 -7.92 18.52
C LEU A 123 3.53 -6.66 19.30
N ALA A 124 4.52 -6.75 20.19
CA ALA A 124 5.00 -5.61 20.98
C ALA A 124 5.44 -4.45 20.08
N ARG A 125 6.05 -4.76 18.94
CA ARG A 125 6.48 -3.75 17.98
C ARG A 125 5.33 -3.10 17.21
N HIS A 126 4.31 -3.87 16.83
CA HIS A 126 3.12 -3.28 16.19
C HIS A 126 2.38 -2.37 17.17
N SER A 127 2.25 -2.79 18.43
CA SER A 127 1.70 -1.99 19.52
C SER A 127 2.49 -0.69 19.72
N TYR A 128 3.81 -0.80 19.91
CA TYR A 128 4.70 0.35 20.10
C TYR A 128 4.62 1.35 18.95
N LEU A 129 4.59 0.87 17.69
CA LEU A 129 4.43 1.75 16.53
C LEU A 129 3.12 2.54 16.58
N THR A 130 2.01 1.93 17.03
CA THR A 130 0.74 2.64 17.16
C THR A 130 0.72 3.62 18.33
N GLU A 131 1.48 3.37 19.40
CA GLU A 131 1.58 4.29 20.53
C GLU A 131 2.37 5.56 20.19
N VAL A 132 3.47 5.44 19.44
CA VAL A 132 4.36 6.58 19.14
C VAL A 132 3.97 7.34 17.87
N VAL A 133 3.12 6.76 17.00
CA VAL A 133 2.71 7.39 15.74
C VAL A 133 1.29 7.97 15.84
N PRO A 134 1.10 9.26 15.49
CA PRO A 134 -0.22 9.90 15.43
C PRO A 134 -1.20 9.14 14.52
N LEU A 135 -2.48 9.13 14.88
CA LEU A 135 -3.55 8.42 14.16
C LEU A 135 -3.50 8.63 12.64
N ARG A 136 -3.32 9.89 12.19
CA ARG A 136 -3.25 10.27 10.77
C ARG A 136 -2.12 9.57 9.98
N LEU A 137 -1.04 9.17 10.65
CA LEU A 137 0.13 8.52 10.03
C LEU A 137 0.16 7.00 10.21
N ARG A 138 -0.69 6.41 11.06
CA ARG A 138 -0.61 4.98 11.44
C ARG A 138 -0.68 4.02 10.25
N GLY A 139 -1.55 4.30 9.27
CA GLY A 139 -1.68 3.49 8.07
C GLY A 139 -0.40 3.47 7.23
N ARG A 140 0.16 4.66 6.94
CA ARG A 140 1.45 4.80 6.24
C ARG A 140 2.57 4.11 7.04
N ALA A 141 2.58 4.30 8.35
CA ALA A 141 3.60 3.75 9.23
C ALA A 141 3.63 2.21 9.25
N MET A 142 2.46 1.56 9.30
CA MET A 142 2.31 0.11 9.24
C MET A 142 2.71 -0.46 7.88
N SER A 143 2.41 0.25 6.79
CA SER A 143 2.85 -0.15 5.44
C SER A 143 4.38 -0.12 5.32
N VAL A 144 5.03 0.95 5.78
CA VAL A 144 6.50 1.07 5.81
C VAL A 144 7.12 -0.03 6.67
N LEU A 145 6.53 -0.33 7.84
CA LEU A 145 6.99 -1.41 8.70
C LEU A 145 7.02 -2.76 7.96
N GLY A 146 5.94 -3.10 7.25
CA GLY A 146 5.85 -4.31 6.44
C GLY A 146 6.88 -4.33 5.31
N GLY A 147 7.11 -3.20 4.64
CA GLY A 147 8.14 -3.06 3.61
C GLY A 147 9.56 -3.33 4.13
N VAL A 148 9.92 -2.71 5.26
CA VAL A 148 11.24 -2.89 5.89
C VAL A 148 11.47 -4.35 6.31
N GLN A 149 10.45 -5.02 6.84
CA GLN A 149 10.54 -6.45 7.18
C GLN A 149 10.78 -7.33 5.94
N ARG A 150 10.10 -7.03 4.82
CA ARG A 150 10.31 -7.75 3.56
C ARG A 150 11.73 -7.60 3.04
N VAL A 151 12.27 -6.38 3.06
CA VAL A 151 13.67 -6.12 2.67
C VAL A 151 14.64 -6.91 3.54
N GLY A 152 14.44 -6.91 4.87
CA GLY A 152 15.27 -7.71 5.77
C GLY A 152 15.20 -9.20 5.44
N ARG A 153 14.00 -9.78 5.35
CA ARG A 153 13.81 -11.20 5.03
C ARG A 153 14.35 -11.58 3.65
N PHE A 154 14.33 -10.66 2.70
CA PHE A 154 14.94 -10.84 1.38
C PHE A 154 16.47 -10.89 1.45
N LEU A 155 17.11 -9.98 2.20
CA LEU A 155 18.57 -9.95 2.33
C LEU A 155 19.11 -11.12 3.15
N GLY A 156 18.32 -11.62 4.10
CA GLY A 156 18.69 -12.69 5.03
C GLY A 156 19.32 -13.92 4.38
N PRO A 157 18.65 -14.62 3.43
CA PRO A 157 19.19 -15.82 2.79
C PRO A 157 20.54 -15.63 2.09
N PHE A 158 20.82 -14.44 1.55
CA PHE A 158 22.10 -14.13 0.89
C PHE A 158 23.21 -13.90 1.92
N ILE A 159 22.91 -13.16 2.99
CA ILE A 159 23.86 -12.93 4.08
C ILE A 159 24.13 -14.25 4.82
N GLY A 160 23.09 -15.05 5.05
CA GLY A 160 23.18 -16.41 5.57
C GLY A 160 24.05 -17.29 4.67
N ALA A 161 23.77 -17.34 3.36
CA ALA A 161 24.57 -18.09 2.39
C ALA A 161 26.05 -17.67 2.39
N ALA A 162 26.35 -16.37 2.51
CA ALA A 162 27.73 -15.89 2.63
C ALA A 162 28.40 -16.37 3.92
N ALA A 163 27.70 -16.33 5.06
CA ALA A 163 28.22 -16.82 6.34
C ALA A 163 28.42 -18.35 6.36
N MET A 164 27.56 -19.10 5.64
CA MET A 164 27.67 -20.56 5.55
C MET A 164 28.92 -21.03 4.80
N GLN A 165 29.58 -20.19 4.01
CA GLN A 165 30.85 -20.54 3.37
C GLN A 165 32.01 -20.72 4.37
N VAL A 166 31.87 -20.16 5.58
CA VAL A 166 32.93 -20.17 6.61
C VAL A 166 32.55 -21.06 7.80
N TRP A 167 31.27 -21.07 8.18
CA TRP A 167 30.78 -21.75 9.39
C TRP A 167 29.67 -22.76 9.09
N ASP A 168 29.58 -23.27 7.87
CA ASP A 168 28.52 -24.19 7.45
C ASP A 168 27.12 -23.67 7.84
N THR A 169 26.13 -24.53 8.09
CA THR A 169 24.77 -24.09 8.47
C THR A 169 24.73 -23.24 9.75
N ASP A 170 25.70 -23.38 10.65
CA ASP A 170 25.84 -22.56 11.86
C ASP A 170 26.03 -21.08 11.56
N GLY A 171 26.67 -20.74 10.43
CA GLY A 171 26.87 -19.36 9.98
C GLY A 171 25.57 -18.57 9.87
N ALA A 172 24.48 -19.20 9.40
CA ALA A 172 23.18 -18.54 9.26
C ALA A 172 22.51 -18.25 10.61
N TYR A 173 22.64 -19.15 11.59
CA TYR A 173 22.20 -18.87 12.96
C TYR A 173 23.04 -17.76 13.60
N GLY A 174 24.35 -17.73 13.33
CA GLY A 174 25.24 -16.65 13.74
C GLY A 174 24.80 -15.28 13.21
N VAL A 175 24.40 -15.20 11.94
CA VAL A 175 23.82 -13.98 11.35
C VAL A 175 22.59 -13.52 12.14
N TYR A 176 21.70 -14.44 12.52
CA TYR A 176 20.53 -14.07 13.32
C TYR A 176 20.89 -13.67 14.75
N VAL A 177 21.87 -14.31 15.40
CA VAL A 177 22.35 -13.88 16.72
C VAL A 177 22.87 -12.43 16.65
N VAL A 178 23.72 -12.12 15.67
CA VAL A 178 24.25 -10.76 15.47
C VAL A 178 23.12 -9.76 15.18
N ALA A 179 22.16 -10.13 14.33
CA ALA A 179 21.01 -9.30 14.04
C ALA A 179 20.12 -9.07 15.28
N ALA A 180 19.86 -10.09 16.09
CA ALA A 180 19.07 -9.98 17.31
C ALA A 180 19.75 -9.06 18.33
N VAL A 181 21.08 -9.18 18.49
CA VAL A 181 21.88 -8.28 19.33
C VAL A 181 21.85 -6.85 18.79
N GLY A 182 22.05 -6.66 17.50
CA GLY A 182 21.98 -5.34 16.86
C GLY A 182 20.60 -4.68 17.01
N ALA A 183 19.52 -5.45 16.86
CA ALA A 183 18.16 -4.99 17.11
C ALA A 183 17.95 -4.64 18.60
N ALA A 184 18.44 -5.46 19.53
CA ALA A 184 18.37 -5.18 20.96
C ALA A 184 19.14 -3.90 21.34
N VAL A 185 20.34 -3.69 20.78
CA VAL A 185 21.13 -2.47 20.97
C VAL A 185 20.39 -1.26 20.41
N ALA A 186 19.83 -1.35 19.20
CA ALA A 186 19.03 -0.26 18.62
C ALA A 186 17.82 0.06 19.52
N VAL A 187 17.11 -0.96 20.00
CA VAL A 187 15.97 -0.78 20.91
C VAL A 187 16.42 -0.22 22.26
N ALA A 188 17.59 -0.58 22.79
CA ALA A 188 18.07 -0.13 24.10
C ALA A 188 18.68 1.29 24.06
N CYS A 189 19.36 1.65 22.97
CA CYS A 189 20.13 2.90 22.89
C CYS A 189 19.34 4.06 22.30
N VAL A 190 18.31 3.81 21.48
CA VAL A 190 17.53 4.89 20.88
C VAL A 190 16.45 5.36 21.86
N ARG A 191 16.32 6.68 22.06
CA ARG A 191 15.31 7.28 22.94
C ARG A 191 13.94 7.29 22.26
N ASP A 192 12.91 7.05 23.06
CA ASP A 192 11.53 7.08 22.59
C ASP A 192 11.17 8.51 22.15
N PRO A 193 10.56 8.70 20.97
CA PRO A 193 9.99 9.99 20.61
C PRO A 193 8.81 10.28 21.54
N GLN A 194 8.57 11.54 21.89
CA GLN A 194 7.33 11.85 22.59
C GLN A 194 6.14 11.74 21.61
N PRO A 195 5.06 11.04 22.00
CA PRO A 195 3.81 11.07 21.27
C PRO A 195 3.38 12.53 21.07
N ALA A 196 3.01 12.90 19.85
CA ALA A 196 2.60 14.27 19.53
C ALA A 196 1.28 14.66 20.21
N GLU A 197 0.46 13.68 20.57
CA GLU A 197 -0.82 13.83 21.26
C GLU A 197 -0.94 12.75 22.35
N PRO A 198 -1.54 13.07 23.51
CA PRO A 198 -1.93 12.06 24.49
C PRO A 198 -2.85 11.04 23.83
N ALA A 199 -2.60 9.74 24.06
CA ALA A 199 -3.51 8.71 23.59
C ALA A 199 -4.90 8.91 24.22
N ASP A 200 -5.95 8.92 23.39
CA ASP A 200 -7.34 8.87 23.86
C ASP A 200 -7.55 7.68 24.81
N GLU A 201 -8.53 7.83 25.72
CA GLU A 201 -8.85 6.79 26.70
C GLU A 201 -9.01 5.41 26.04
N PRO A 202 -8.49 4.33 26.69
CA PRO A 202 -8.59 2.99 26.14
C PRO A 202 -10.05 2.61 25.92
N VAL A 203 -10.43 2.45 24.65
CA VAL A 203 -11.75 1.98 24.24
C VAL A 203 -12.00 0.64 24.94
N ALA A 204 -13.05 0.59 25.75
CA ALA A 204 -13.42 -0.59 26.52
C ALA A 204 -13.57 -1.81 25.58
N PRO A 205 -13.07 -3.00 25.97
CA PRO A 205 -13.16 -4.18 25.15
C PRO A 205 -14.63 -4.51 24.87
N SER A 206 -15.06 -4.35 23.62
CA SER A 206 -16.34 -4.86 23.19
C SER A 206 -16.31 -6.38 23.27
N GLY A 207 -17.43 -7.02 23.64
CA GLY A 207 -17.46 -8.44 24.02
C GLY A 207 -16.88 -9.39 22.94
N SER A 208 -15.60 -9.73 23.08
CA SER A 208 -14.76 -10.43 22.10
C SER A 208 -15.42 -11.65 21.45
N SER A 209 -16.14 -12.46 22.22
CA SER A 209 -16.73 -13.70 21.71
C SER A 209 -17.98 -13.52 20.85
N ARG A 210 -18.64 -12.34 20.89
CA ARG A 210 -19.88 -12.10 20.15
C ARG A 210 -19.60 -11.82 18.66
N THR A 211 -18.71 -10.88 18.37
CA THR A 211 -18.31 -10.53 17.00
C THR A 211 -17.74 -11.73 16.24
N LEU A 212 -16.90 -12.53 16.91
CA LEU A 212 -16.35 -13.78 16.35
C LEU A 212 -17.44 -14.80 15.96
N ARG A 213 -18.50 -14.95 16.78
CA ARG A 213 -19.63 -15.85 16.49
C ARG A 213 -20.50 -15.33 15.36
N GLU A 214 -20.80 -14.03 15.37
CA GLU A 214 -21.63 -13.38 14.34
C GLU A 214 -21.00 -13.49 12.95
N HIS A 215 -19.67 -13.39 12.86
CA HIS A 215 -18.94 -13.48 11.59
C HIS A 215 -18.36 -14.87 11.27
N LEU A 216 -18.73 -15.91 12.02
CA LEU A 216 -18.31 -17.29 11.77
C LEU A 216 -18.54 -17.78 10.32
N PRO A 217 -19.64 -17.42 9.62
CA PRO A 217 -19.81 -17.78 8.21
C PRO A 217 -18.69 -17.26 7.27
N VAL A 218 -18.13 -16.09 7.56
CA VAL A 218 -17.02 -15.49 6.79
C VAL A 218 -15.73 -16.27 7.04
N PHE A 219 -15.44 -16.62 8.31
CA PHE A 219 -14.28 -17.45 8.64
C PHE A 219 -14.37 -18.85 8.01
N ARG A 220 -15.57 -19.45 7.97
CA ARG A 220 -15.80 -20.77 7.34
C ARG A 220 -15.65 -20.75 5.81
N THR A 221 -15.67 -19.57 5.19
CA THR A 221 -15.52 -19.40 3.74
C THR A 221 -14.17 -18.75 3.41
N LEU A 222 -14.11 -17.41 3.40
CA LEU A 222 -12.89 -16.65 3.11
C LEU A 222 -11.73 -17.00 4.06
N GLY A 223 -12.01 -17.24 5.35
CA GLY A 223 -10.99 -17.67 6.31
C GLY A 223 -10.35 -19.00 5.95
N VAL A 224 -11.13 -20.01 5.53
CA VAL A 224 -10.60 -21.30 5.03
C VAL A 224 -9.78 -21.12 3.76
N ALA A 225 -10.22 -20.28 2.82
CA ALA A 225 -9.47 -20.03 1.61
C ALA A 225 -8.12 -19.34 1.88
N VAL A 226 -8.10 -18.37 2.81
CA VAL A 226 -6.87 -17.71 3.27
C VAL A 226 -5.96 -18.65 4.04
N MET A 227 -6.53 -19.55 4.84
CA MET A 227 -5.78 -20.58 5.54
C MET A 227 -5.09 -21.55 4.57
N ILE A 228 -5.76 -21.95 3.48
CA ILE A 228 -5.16 -22.75 2.40
C ILE A 228 -4.02 -21.96 1.73
N LEU A 229 -4.25 -20.69 1.38
CA LEU A 229 -3.20 -19.84 0.80
C LEU A 229 -2.00 -19.70 1.75
N GLY A 230 -2.23 -19.51 3.06
CA GLY A 230 -1.19 -19.48 4.08
C GLY A 230 -0.41 -20.79 4.16
N ALA A 231 -1.08 -21.94 4.06
CA ALA A 231 -0.44 -23.25 4.04
C ALA A 231 0.44 -23.45 2.81
N VAL A 232 -0.03 -23.07 1.61
CA VAL A 232 0.77 -23.14 0.38
C VAL A 232 1.99 -22.21 0.47
N ARG A 233 1.84 -21.01 1.04
CA ARG A 233 2.97 -20.08 1.25
C ARG A 233 3.99 -20.62 2.23
N ALA A 234 3.55 -21.16 3.35
CA ALA A 234 4.45 -21.71 4.34
C ALA A 234 5.16 -22.96 3.84
N ALA A 235 4.49 -23.77 3.00
CA ALA A 235 5.13 -24.85 2.28
C ALA A 235 6.29 -24.37 1.41
N ASN A 236 6.20 -23.21 0.74
CA ASN A 236 7.32 -22.68 -0.06
C ASN A 236 8.62 -22.54 0.75
N ASN A 237 8.51 -22.15 2.04
CA ASN A 237 9.66 -21.98 2.93
C ASN A 237 10.39 -23.29 3.24
N VAL A 238 9.75 -24.44 3.02
CA VAL A 238 10.26 -25.76 3.38
C VAL A 238 10.51 -26.63 2.14
N VAL A 239 9.70 -26.49 1.10
CA VAL A 239 9.81 -27.30 -0.12
C VAL A 239 11.11 -27.01 -0.85
N ILE A 240 11.47 -25.73 -1.04
CA ILE A 240 12.70 -25.35 -1.76
C ILE A 240 13.94 -25.97 -1.08
N PRO A 241 14.16 -25.80 0.24
CA PRO A 241 15.33 -26.40 0.89
C PRO A 241 15.29 -27.93 0.95
N LEU A 242 14.13 -28.55 1.22
CA LEU A 242 14.02 -30.02 1.21
C LEU A 242 14.30 -30.61 -0.17
N TRP A 243 13.77 -30.01 -1.23
CA TRP A 243 13.97 -30.52 -2.59
C TRP A 243 15.40 -30.29 -3.04
N GLY A 244 16.00 -29.14 -2.73
CA GLY A 244 17.41 -28.85 -2.97
C GLY A 244 18.33 -29.91 -2.35
N ALA A 245 18.11 -30.23 -1.08
CA ALA A 245 18.84 -31.32 -0.41
C ALA A 245 18.55 -32.70 -1.02
N HIS A 246 17.31 -32.97 -1.44
CA HIS A 246 16.92 -34.24 -2.06
C HIS A 246 17.64 -34.51 -3.40
N ILE A 247 17.91 -33.46 -4.17
CA ILE A 247 18.71 -33.52 -5.41
C ILE A 247 20.21 -33.27 -5.17
N GLU A 248 20.66 -33.36 -3.91
CA GLU A 248 22.05 -33.27 -3.47
C GLU A 248 22.73 -31.91 -3.72
N LEU A 249 21.96 -30.81 -3.75
CA LEU A 249 22.55 -29.47 -3.70
C LEU A 249 23.03 -29.13 -2.29
N ASP A 250 24.15 -28.43 -2.20
CA ASP A 250 24.67 -27.93 -0.94
C ASP A 250 23.77 -26.83 -0.33
N ALA A 251 23.93 -26.58 0.97
CA ALA A 251 23.14 -25.62 1.73
C ALA A 251 23.27 -24.18 1.20
N THR A 252 24.48 -23.79 0.76
CA THR A 252 24.76 -22.44 0.26
C THR A 252 24.02 -22.20 -1.05
N THR A 253 24.14 -23.12 -2.01
CA THR A 253 23.41 -23.06 -3.29
C THR A 253 21.91 -23.06 -3.09
N THR A 254 21.41 -23.88 -2.17
CA THR A 254 19.99 -23.97 -1.83
C THR A 254 19.46 -22.66 -1.23
N SER A 255 20.22 -22.02 -0.34
CA SER A 255 19.88 -20.71 0.24
C SER A 255 19.90 -19.59 -0.80
N LEU A 256 20.81 -19.64 -1.79
CA LEU A 256 20.82 -18.70 -2.90
C LEU A 256 19.58 -18.85 -3.80
N ILE A 257 19.18 -20.07 -4.13
CA ILE A 257 17.93 -20.32 -4.89
C ILE A 257 16.73 -19.76 -4.13
N PHE A 258 16.67 -20.01 -2.81
CA PHE A 258 15.63 -19.49 -1.94
C PHE A 258 15.60 -17.95 -1.94
N GLY A 259 16.76 -17.30 -1.81
CA GLY A 259 16.89 -15.85 -1.86
C GLY A 259 16.46 -15.25 -3.20
N ILE A 260 16.84 -15.86 -4.33
CA ILE A 260 16.46 -15.38 -5.67
C ILE A 260 14.95 -15.49 -5.88
N ALA A 261 14.33 -16.59 -5.44
CA ALA A 261 12.87 -16.72 -5.48
C ALA A 261 12.18 -15.64 -4.63
N GLY A 262 12.72 -15.35 -3.45
CA GLY A 262 12.26 -14.23 -2.59
C GLY A 262 12.45 -12.85 -3.24
N ALA A 263 13.49 -12.67 -4.06
CA ALA A 263 13.70 -11.43 -4.83
C ALA A 263 12.53 -11.17 -5.79
N VAL A 264 12.13 -12.21 -6.52
CA VAL A 264 11.04 -12.14 -7.50
C VAL A 264 9.70 -11.90 -6.81
N GLU A 265 9.47 -12.56 -5.66
CA GLU A 265 8.33 -12.27 -4.81
C GLU A 265 8.27 -10.79 -4.42
N MET A 266 9.41 -10.22 -3.97
CA MET A 266 9.49 -8.83 -3.54
C MET A 266 9.26 -7.85 -4.69
N LEU A 267 9.81 -8.11 -5.88
CA LEU A 267 9.61 -7.30 -7.07
C LEU A 267 8.15 -7.25 -7.53
N LEU A 268 7.42 -8.37 -7.38
CA LEU A 268 6.03 -8.47 -7.82
C LEU A 268 5.01 -8.00 -6.78
N PHE A 269 5.44 -7.66 -5.56
CA PHE A 269 4.57 -7.13 -4.51
C PHE A 269 3.83 -5.85 -4.92
N TYR A 270 4.54 -4.88 -5.52
CA TYR A 270 3.96 -3.60 -5.91
C TYR A 270 2.97 -3.69 -7.09
N PRO A 271 3.33 -4.31 -8.24
CA PRO A 271 2.40 -4.44 -9.37
C PRO A 271 1.18 -5.30 -9.02
N ALA A 272 1.31 -6.26 -8.09
CA ALA A 272 0.18 -7.01 -7.57
C ALA A 272 -0.91 -6.11 -6.94
N GLY A 273 -0.48 -5.10 -6.18
CA GLY A 273 -1.39 -4.14 -5.54
C GLY A 273 -2.20 -3.34 -6.56
N SER A 274 -1.53 -2.72 -7.54
CA SER A 274 -2.20 -1.92 -8.57
C SER A 274 -3.14 -2.76 -9.45
N ILE A 275 -2.77 -4.00 -9.78
CA ILE A 275 -3.64 -4.94 -10.51
C ILE A 275 -4.85 -5.33 -9.64
N MET A 276 -4.68 -5.54 -8.33
CA MET A 276 -5.77 -5.83 -7.40
C MET A 276 -6.80 -4.70 -7.36
N ASP A 277 -6.31 -3.46 -7.32
CA ASP A 277 -7.15 -2.26 -7.22
C ASP A 277 -7.85 -1.96 -8.54
N ARG A 278 -7.24 -2.28 -9.69
CA ARG A 278 -7.86 -2.09 -11.01
C ARG A 278 -8.79 -3.21 -11.44
N PHE A 279 -8.41 -4.47 -11.23
CA PHE A 279 -9.12 -5.65 -11.76
C PHE A 279 -9.87 -6.45 -10.68
N GLY A 280 -9.68 -6.10 -9.41
CA GLY A 280 -10.36 -6.70 -8.28
C GLY A 280 -9.62 -7.89 -7.69
N ARG A 281 -10.06 -8.30 -6.49
CA ARG A 281 -9.41 -9.31 -5.64
C ARG A 281 -9.29 -10.67 -6.34
N ARG A 282 -10.31 -11.08 -7.10
CA ARG A 282 -10.29 -12.34 -7.88
C ARG A 282 -9.19 -12.36 -8.96
N ALA A 283 -8.90 -11.23 -9.58
CA ALA A 283 -7.91 -11.13 -10.66
C ALA A 283 -6.47 -11.37 -10.16
N ILE A 284 -6.25 -11.27 -8.85
CA ILE A 284 -4.97 -11.55 -8.19
C ILE A 284 -4.98 -12.92 -7.49
N ALA A 285 -6.04 -13.22 -6.74
CA ALA A 285 -6.12 -14.46 -5.96
C ALA A 285 -6.02 -15.72 -6.85
N LEU A 286 -6.64 -15.71 -8.03
CA LEU A 286 -6.68 -16.86 -8.92
C LEU A 286 -5.33 -17.12 -9.61
N PRO A 287 -4.68 -16.12 -10.26
CA PRO A 287 -3.35 -16.34 -10.82
C PRO A 287 -2.30 -16.69 -9.77
N CYS A 288 -2.33 -16.08 -8.58
CA CYS A 288 -1.42 -16.42 -7.48
C CYS A 288 -1.42 -17.93 -7.18
N LEU A 289 -2.59 -18.47 -6.82
CA LEU A 289 -2.72 -19.89 -6.47
C LEU A 289 -2.56 -20.83 -7.68
N GLY A 290 -2.96 -20.38 -8.88
CA GLY A 290 -2.75 -21.13 -10.12
C GLY A 290 -1.27 -21.28 -10.48
N ILE A 291 -0.51 -20.20 -10.43
CA ILE A 291 0.94 -20.21 -10.71
C ILE A 291 1.68 -21.03 -9.66
N MET A 292 1.35 -20.85 -8.36
CA MET A 292 1.94 -21.68 -7.29
C MET A 292 1.62 -23.17 -7.47
N ALA A 293 0.39 -23.51 -7.91
CA ALA A 293 0.02 -24.90 -8.19
C ALA A 293 0.88 -25.51 -9.31
N VAL A 294 1.09 -24.77 -10.40
CA VAL A 294 1.92 -25.23 -11.52
C VAL A 294 3.38 -25.37 -11.08
N ALA A 295 3.92 -24.40 -10.35
CA ALA A 295 5.29 -24.45 -9.85
C ALA A 295 5.52 -25.64 -8.90
N LEU A 296 4.60 -25.85 -7.94
CA LEU A 296 4.67 -27.00 -7.04
C LEU A 296 4.48 -28.33 -7.78
N ALA A 297 3.59 -28.39 -8.78
CA ALA A 297 3.43 -29.60 -9.59
C ALA A 297 4.67 -29.93 -10.43
N TRP A 298 5.41 -28.90 -10.87
CA TRP A 298 6.64 -29.07 -11.64
C TRP A 298 7.84 -29.45 -10.77
N MET A 299 7.88 -29.00 -9.52
CA MET A 299 9.04 -29.14 -8.64
C MET A 299 9.57 -30.59 -8.49
N PRO A 300 8.72 -31.64 -8.35
CA PRO A 300 9.17 -33.03 -8.27
C PRO A 300 9.91 -33.58 -9.50
N PHE A 301 9.89 -32.86 -10.61
CA PHE A 301 10.55 -33.24 -11.86
C PHE A 301 11.88 -32.50 -12.08
N THR A 302 12.28 -31.67 -11.13
CA THR A 302 13.56 -30.94 -11.18
C THR A 302 14.70 -31.84 -10.68
N SER A 303 15.85 -31.77 -11.34
CA SER A 303 16.97 -32.69 -11.14
C SER A 303 18.32 -31.99 -10.92
N GLY A 304 18.35 -30.66 -10.90
CA GLY A 304 19.58 -29.91 -10.69
C GLY A 304 19.32 -28.42 -10.48
N PHE A 305 20.40 -27.66 -10.30
CA PHE A 305 20.37 -26.23 -10.00
C PHE A 305 19.44 -25.42 -10.91
N ALA A 306 19.61 -25.52 -12.23
CA ALA A 306 18.87 -24.69 -13.18
C ALA A 306 17.35 -24.98 -13.18
N THR A 307 16.97 -26.25 -13.10
CA THR A 307 15.55 -26.65 -13.13
C THR A 307 14.86 -26.33 -11.80
N LEU A 308 15.55 -26.50 -10.67
CA LEU A 308 15.04 -26.09 -9.36
C LEU A 308 14.93 -24.56 -9.25
N LEU A 309 15.92 -23.81 -9.75
CA LEU A 309 15.87 -22.34 -9.78
C LEU A 309 14.68 -21.85 -10.60
N ALA A 310 14.45 -22.42 -11.78
CA ALA A 310 13.32 -22.04 -12.63
C ALA A 310 11.96 -22.33 -11.95
N ALA A 311 11.80 -23.50 -11.32
CA ALA A 311 10.59 -23.82 -10.57
C ALA A 311 10.41 -22.91 -9.33
N SER A 312 11.50 -22.56 -8.64
CA SER A 312 11.47 -21.67 -7.47
C SER A 312 11.16 -20.23 -7.85
N ILE A 313 11.67 -19.73 -8.97
CA ILE A 313 11.30 -18.42 -9.53
C ILE A 313 9.80 -18.41 -9.86
N LEU A 314 9.29 -19.43 -10.54
CA LEU A 314 7.85 -19.52 -10.86
C LEU A 314 6.99 -19.54 -9.59
N LEU A 315 7.45 -20.24 -8.55
CA LEU A 315 6.80 -20.26 -7.25
C LEU A 315 6.81 -18.88 -6.57
N GLY A 316 7.94 -18.17 -6.66
CA GLY A 316 8.11 -16.78 -6.21
C GLY A 316 7.20 -15.80 -6.94
N ILE A 317 7.03 -15.97 -8.27
CA ILE A 317 6.06 -15.20 -9.07
C ILE A 317 4.65 -15.39 -8.54
N GLY A 318 4.23 -16.64 -8.36
CA GLY A 318 2.92 -16.96 -7.84
C GLY A 318 2.68 -16.35 -6.46
N ASN A 319 3.66 -16.46 -5.57
CA ASN A 319 3.55 -15.89 -4.22
C ASN A 319 3.50 -14.35 -4.22
N GLY A 320 4.40 -13.72 -4.98
CA GLY A 320 4.52 -12.26 -5.11
C GLY A 320 3.25 -11.60 -5.63
N VAL A 321 2.64 -12.18 -6.66
CA VAL A 321 1.36 -11.73 -7.23
C VAL A 321 0.26 -11.66 -6.17
N GLY A 322 0.21 -12.59 -5.21
CA GLY A 322 -0.84 -12.61 -4.18
C GLY A 322 -0.49 -11.90 -2.88
N SER A 323 0.71 -11.33 -2.74
CA SER A 323 1.30 -10.96 -1.44
C SER A 323 0.46 -10.03 -0.56
N GLY A 324 -0.38 -9.16 -1.15
CA GLY A 324 -1.31 -8.26 -0.43
C GLY A 324 -2.71 -8.83 -0.15
N ILE A 325 -3.14 -9.90 -0.84
CA ILE A 325 -4.56 -10.29 -0.92
C ILE A 325 -5.18 -10.67 0.43
N VAL A 326 -4.39 -11.23 1.34
CA VAL A 326 -4.86 -11.70 2.65
C VAL A 326 -5.25 -10.54 3.55
N MET A 327 -4.47 -9.46 3.54
CA MET A 327 -4.79 -8.28 4.35
C MET A 327 -5.93 -7.50 3.74
N THR A 328 -5.99 -7.40 2.41
CA THR A 328 -7.10 -6.75 1.70
C THR A 328 -8.43 -7.45 1.95
N LEU A 329 -8.50 -8.78 1.81
CA LEU A 329 -9.74 -9.53 2.07
C LEU A 329 -10.17 -9.44 3.54
N GLY A 330 -9.23 -9.42 4.47
CA GLY A 330 -9.53 -9.24 5.90
C GLY A 330 -10.10 -7.86 6.17
N ALA A 331 -9.52 -6.81 5.59
CA ALA A 331 -9.99 -5.44 5.74
C ALA A 331 -11.35 -5.19 5.07
N ASP A 332 -11.57 -5.79 3.89
CA ASP A 332 -12.84 -5.72 3.13
C ASP A 332 -13.98 -6.44 3.87
N ALA A 333 -13.68 -7.52 4.58
CA ALA A 333 -14.68 -8.34 5.27
C ALA A 333 -14.94 -7.93 6.73
N ALA A 334 -14.08 -7.10 7.31
CA ALA A 334 -14.17 -6.74 8.72
C ALA A 334 -15.32 -5.73 8.97
N PRO A 335 -16.17 -5.97 9.99
CA PRO A 335 -17.27 -5.07 10.34
C PRO A 335 -16.76 -3.70 10.84
N ALA A 336 -17.62 -2.69 10.80
CA ALA A 336 -17.33 -1.37 11.37
C ALA A 336 -17.24 -1.43 12.91
N ILE A 337 -18.15 -2.17 13.56
CA ILE A 337 -18.16 -2.43 15.01
C ILE A 337 -17.50 -3.78 15.27
N GLY A 338 -16.53 -3.83 16.19
CA GLY A 338 -15.80 -5.07 16.50
C GLY A 338 -14.69 -5.43 15.50
N ARG A 339 -14.18 -4.44 14.75
CA ARG A 339 -13.15 -4.62 13.71
C ARG A 339 -11.89 -5.29 14.26
N ALA A 340 -11.43 -4.89 15.44
CA ALA A 340 -10.20 -5.42 16.05
C ALA A 340 -10.34 -6.91 16.38
N GLU A 341 -11.48 -7.32 16.94
CA GLU A 341 -11.81 -8.69 17.28
C GLU A 341 -11.92 -9.57 16.04
N PHE A 342 -12.57 -9.06 14.98
CA PHE A 342 -12.63 -9.75 13.70
C PHE A 342 -11.24 -9.95 13.10
N LEU A 343 -10.41 -8.90 13.08
CA LEU A 343 -9.05 -8.97 12.55
C LEU A 343 -8.15 -9.90 13.38
N GLY A 344 -8.39 -10.02 14.69
CA GLY A 344 -7.77 -11.05 15.55
C GLY A 344 -8.15 -12.47 15.13
N GLY A 345 -9.44 -12.74 14.89
CA GLY A 345 -9.91 -14.02 14.34
C GLY A 345 -9.35 -14.31 12.94
N TRP A 346 -9.27 -13.28 12.10
CA TRP A 346 -8.66 -13.37 10.77
C TRP A 346 -7.18 -13.73 10.83
N ARG A 347 -6.46 -13.12 11.77
CA ARG A 347 -5.04 -13.41 12.02
C ARG A 347 -4.84 -14.87 12.42
N LEU A 348 -5.69 -15.41 13.31
CA LEU A 348 -5.65 -16.83 13.68
C LEU A 348 -5.83 -17.76 12.46
N CYS A 349 -6.71 -17.43 11.51
CA CYS A 349 -6.84 -18.21 10.26
C CYS A 349 -5.54 -18.19 9.43
N VAL A 350 -4.86 -17.05 9.38
CA VAL A 350 -3.57 -16.91 8.68
C VAL A 350 -2.49 -17.77 9.34
N ASP A 351 -2.33 -17.63 10.66
CA ASP A 351 -1.27 -18.33 11.41
C ASP A 351 -1.50 -19.84 11.44
N LEU A 352 -2.77 -20.28 11.51
CA LEU A 352 -3.10 -21.70 11.35
C LEU A 352 -2.71 -22.22 9.96
N GLY A 353 -2.94 -21.42 8.91
CA GLY A 353 -2.45 -21.73 7.57
C GLY A 353 -0.93 -21.94 7.56
N PHE A 354 -0.18 -20.99 8.14
CA PHE A 354 1.28 -21.07 8.22
C PHE A 354 1.78 -22.32 8.95
N ALA A 355 1.15 -22.71 10.05
CA ALA A 355 1.51 -23.92 10.79
C ALA A 355 1.16 -25.21 10.02
N MET A 356 0.02 -25.24 9.31
CA MET A 356 -0.44 -26.43 8.60
C MET A 356 0.40 -26.79 7.38
N GLY A 357 0.94 -25.82 6.63
CA GLY A 357 1.66 -26.08 5.38
C GLY A 357 2.83 -27.09 5.54
N PRO A 358 3.85 -26.76 6.34
CA PRO A 358 4.95 -27.68 6.61
C PRO A 358 4.53 -28.95 7.36
N ALA A 359 3.48 -28.89 8.20
CA ALA A 359 2.95 -30.07 8.89
C ALA A 359 2.33 -31.08 7.90
N VAL A 360 1.61 -30.61 6.88
CA VAL A 360 1.08 -31.46 5.78
C VAL A 360 2.23 -32.08 5.01
N ILE A 361 3.27 -31.31 4.67
CA ILE A 361 4.46 -31.85 3.99
C ILE A 361 5.11 -32.94 4.85
N GLY A 362 5.35 -32.68 6.13
CA GLY A 362 5.95 -33.65 7.04
C GLY A 362 5.13 -34.93 7.18
N GLY A 363 3.82 -34.80 7.39
CA GLY A 363 2.91 -35.94 7.53
C GLY A 363 2.80 -36.80 6.27
N VAL A 364 2.64 -36.19 5.10
CA VAL A 364 2.56 -36.92 3.83
C VAL A 364 3.92 -37.53 3.47
N THR A 365 5.02 -36.82 3.72
CA THR A 365 6.37 -37.35 3.46
C THR A 365 6.68 -38.55 4.36
N ALA A 366 6.22 -38.56 5.61
CA ALA A 366 6.37 -39.69 6.52
C ALA A 366 5.58 -40.94 6.07
N ALA A 367 4.43 -40.76 5.41
CA ALA A 367 3.57 -41.86 4.94
C ALA A 367 3.89 -42.32 3.51
N ALA A 368 4.43 -41.45 2.67
CA ALA A 368 4.76 -41.71 1.28
C ALA A 368 6.19 -41.24 0.97
N SER A 369 6.34 -40.08 0.33
CA SER A 369 7.64 -39.45 0.07
C SER A 369 7.46 -37.96 -0.21
N LEU A 370 8.57 -37.24 -0.38
CA LEU A 370 8.58 -35.79 -0.56
C LEU A 370 7.84 -35.34 -1.84
N GLY A 371 8.03 -36.05 -2.96
CA GLY A 371 7.37 -35.72 -4.23
C GLY A 371 5.84 -35.70 -4.14
N PRO A 372 5.19 -36.80 -3.69
CA PRO A 372 3.75 -36.83 -3.40
C PRO A 372 3.30 -35.75 -2.41
N ALA A 373 4.09 -35.43 -1.38
CA ALA A 373 3.76 -34.36 -0.44
C ALA A 373 3.69 -32.99 -1.12
N ILE A 374 4.63 -32.69 -2.03
CA ILE A 374 4.62 -31.48 -2.85
C ILE A 374 3.42 -31.46 -3.80
N LEU A 375 3.07 -32.59 -4.42
CA LEU A 375 1.89 -32.70 -5.28
C LEU A 375 0.58 -32.50 -4.50
N VAL A 376 0.50 -32.95 -3.24
CA VAL A 376 -0.64 -32.65 -2.35
C VAL A 376 -0.74 -31.14 -2.12
N MET A 377 0.37 -30.44 -1.89
CA MET A 377 0.36 -28.98 -1.77
C MET A 377 -0.04 -28.28 -3.08
N ALA A 378 0.37 -28.80 -4.24
CA ALA A 378 -0.11 -28.31 -5.54
C ALA A 378 -1.64 -28.48 -5.67
N GLY A 379 -2.17 -29.64 -5.27
CA GLY A 379 -3.61 -29.89 -5.22
C GLY A 379 -4.36 -28.98 -4.25
N LEU A 380 -3.79 -28.71 -3.07
CA LEU A 380 -4.33 -27.72 -2.12
C LEU A 380 -4.33 -26.31 -2.71
N SER A 381 -3.30 -25.94 -3.48
CA SER A 381 -3.26 -24.65 -4.18
C SER A 381 -4.39 -24.53 -5.21
N VAL A 382 -4.67 -25.60 -5.98
CA VAL A 382 -5.82 -25.65 -6.90
C VAL A 382 -7.16 -25.57 -6.14
N ALA A 383 -7.30 -26.29 -5.03
CA ALA A 383 -8.49 -26.24 -4.19
C ALA A 383 -8.71 -24.84 -3.59
N GLY A 384 -7.63 -24.18 -3.15
CA GLY A 384 -7.63 -22.79 -2.70
C GLY A 384 -8.07 -21.83 -3.81
N ALA A 385 -7.59 -22.02 -5.05
CA ALA A 385 -8.02 -21.21 -6.18
C ALA A 385 -9.53 -21.37 -6.44
N GLY A 386 -10.04 -22.62 -6.36
CA GLY A 386 -11.48 -22.91 -6.46
C GLY A 386 -12.30 -22.27 -5.34
N ALA A 387 -11.81 -22.32 -4.09
CA ALA A 387 -12.42 -21.68 -2.94
C ALA A 387 -12.48 -20.15 -3.09
N MET A 388 -11.38 -19.52 -3.50
CA MET A 388 -11.31 -18.08 -3.78
C MET A 388 -12.22 -17.68 -4.96
N ALA A 389 -12.30 -18.49 -6.01
CA ALA A 389 -13.22 -18.27 -7.13
C ALA A 389 -14.69 -18.27 -6.68
N ARG A 390 -15.01 -19.17 -5.74
CA ARG A 390 -16.36 -19.38 -5.21
C ARG A 390 -16.79 -18.27 -4.25
N TRP A 391 -15.90 -17.84 -3.35
CA TRP A 391 -16.27 -17.04 -2.18
C TRP A 391 -15.86 -15.57 -2.22
N ILE A 392 -14.82 -15.18 -2.97
CA ILE A 392 -14.58 -13.75 -3.23
C ILE A 392 -15.71 -13.26 -4.15
N PRO A 393 -16.39 -12.12 -3.95
CA PRO A 393 -17.38 -11.61 -4.90
C PRO A 393 -16.76 -11.23 -6.28
N SER A 394 -17.48 -11.43 -7.39
CA SER A 394 -17.05 -10.85 -8.68
C SER A 394 -17.58 -9.43 -8.82
N ARG A 395 -16.75 -8.50 -9.33
CA ARG A 395 -17.12 -7.10 -9.67
C ARG A 395 -18.38 -6.92 -10.55
N ARG A 396 -19.01 -8.00 -11.03
CA ARG A 396 -20.11 -7.96 -11.99
C ARG A 396 -21.51 -7.91 -11.38
N SER A 397 -21.64 -7.84 -10.05
CA SER A 397 -22.95 -7.87 -9.38
C SER A 397 -23.30 -6.61 -8.57
N ASP A 398 -22.42 -5.62 -8.45
CA ASP A 398 -22.73 -4.39 -7.69
C ASP A 398 -23.03 -3.25 -8.67
N GLY A 399 -24.04 -3.48 -9.51
CA GLY A 399 -24.86 -2.38 -10.00
C GLY A 399 -25.78 -1.97 -8.85
N VAL A 400 -25.44 -0.88 -8.17
CA VAL A 400 -26.32 -0.03 -7.35
C VAL A 400 -27.46 -0.80 -6.65
N ALA A 401 -27.16 -1.47 -5.54
CA ALA A 401 -28.14 -1.67 -4.49
C ALA A 401 -27.97 -0.53 -3.49
N ARG A 402 -28.45 0.68 -3.83
CA ARG A 402 -28.81 1.65 -2.81
C ARG A 402 -29.96 1.02 -2.03
N THR A 403 -29.69 0.63 -0.79
CA THR A 403 -30.72 0.31 0.18
C THR A 403 -31.62 1.53 0.33
N SER A 404 -32.80 1.47 -0.29
CA SER A 404 -33.90 2.36 0.08
C SER A 404 -34.36 1.97 1.47
N GLU A 405 -34.03 2.77 2.48
CA GLU A 405 -34.78 2.73 3.73
C GLU A 405 -36.22 3.23 3.47
N PRO A 406 -37.24 2.56 4.03
CA PRO A 406 -38.62 3.01 3.92
C PRO A 406 -38.93 4.00 5.04
N GLY A 407 -39.15 5.28 4.71
CA GLY A 407 -39.62 6.21 5.73
C GLY A 407 -39.65 7.69 5.37
N HIS A 408 -40.49 8.10 4.41
CA HIS A 408 -41.35 9.29 4.52
C HIS A 408 -42.10 9.49 3.20
N THR A 409 -43.30 8.91 3.13
CA THR A 409 -44.32 9.33 2.17
C THR A 409 -45.16 10.38 2.89
N GLU A 410 -44.96 11.66 2.57
CA GLU A 410 -46.05 12.63 2.52
C GLU A 410 -45.57 13.94 1.89
N HIS A 411 -46.46 14.53 1.11
CA HIS A 411 -46.34 15.81 0.40
C HIS A 411 -45.38 15.85 -0.80
N LEU A 412 -45.94 15.62 -1.99
CA LEU A 412 -46.21 16.68 -2.96
C LEU A 412 -46.82 16.08 -4.23
N GLN A 413 -48.14 15.86 -4.19
CA GLN A 413 -48.96 15.90 -5.41
C GLN A 413 -49.29 17.37 -5.69
N ALA A 414 -48.81 17.90 -6.82
CA ALA A 414 -49.59 18.67 -7.78
C ALA A 414 -48.66 19.52 -8.68
N CYS A 415 -48.50 19.12 -9.93
CA CYS A 415 -48.96 19.96 -11.05
C CYS A 415 -48.88 19.18 -12.36
N LYS A 416 -50.06 18.90 -12.92
CA LYS A 416 -50.27 18.53 -14.31
C LYS A 416 -49.99 19.77 -15.19
N TYR A 417 -49.26 19.60 -16.29
CA TYR A 417 -49.47 20.41 -17.48
C TYR A 417 -49.33 19.57 -18.75
N GLU A 418 -50.13 19.91 -19.75
CA GLU A 418 -50.47 19.12 -20.92
C GLU A 418 -49.47 19.24 -22.09
N ARG A 419 -49.40 18.14 -22.86
CA ARG A 419 -49.19 17.97 -24.32
C ARG A 419 -48.46 19.07 -25.12
N SER A 420 -47.42 18.65 -25.85
CA SER A 420 -47.43 18.59 -27.34
C SER A 420 -46.16 17.96 -27.93
N GLY A 421 -46.32 17.06 -28.92
CA GLY A 421 -45.35 16.90 -30.03
C GLY A 421 -44.38 15.69 -30.03
N THR A 422 -44.84 14.55 -30.56
CA THR A 422 -44.04 13.40 -31.10
C THR A 422 -43.14 13.77 -32.31
N PRO A 423 -42.20 12.91 -32.81
CA PRO A 423 -42.08 11.46 -32.59
C PRO A 423 -40.68 10.85 -32.28
N MET A 424 -40.80 9.68 -31.65
CA MET A 424 -39.92 8.51 -31.56
C MET A 424 -39.06 8.21 -32.81
N TYR A 425 -37.75 7.99 -32.61
CA TYR A 425 -36.90 7.18 -33.50
C TYR A 425 -36.51 5.86 -32.81
N THR A 426 -36.88 4.76 -33.46
CA THR A 426 -36.54 3.37 -33.12
C THR A 426 -35.11 3.04 -33.56
N VAL A 427 -34.24 2.64 -32.63
CA VAL A 427 -32.92 2.07 -32.96
C VAL A 427 -33.04 0.55 -33.03
N HIS A 428 -32.88 0.00 -34.24
CA HIS A 428 -32.73 -1.43 -34.47
C HIS A 428 -31.41 -1.95 -33.88
N SER A 429 -31.47 -2.80 -32.86
CA SER A 429 -30.33 -3.61 -32.44
C SER A 429 -30.25 -4.88 -33.28
N LYS A 430 -29.14 -5.08 -33.99
CA LYS A 430 -28.82 -6.34 -34.67
C LYS A 430 -28.45 -7.38 -33.61
N SER A 431 -29.22 -8.47 -33.53
CA SER A 431 -28.88 -9.63 -32.71
C SER A 431 -27.73 -10.42 -33.35
N ILE A 432 -26.69 -10.73 -32.57
CA ILE A 432 -25.56 -11.58 -32.99
C ILE A 432 -25.70 -12.95 -32.34
N ASP A 433 -25.62 -13.99 -33.18
CA ASP A 433 -25.87 -15.40 -32.90
C ASP A 433 -25.03 -15.97 -31.72
N PRO A 434 -25.67 -16.58 -30.70
CA PRO A 434 -25.03 -17.14 -29.51
C PRO A 434 -24.12 -18.37 -29.76
N ARG A 435 -24.14 -18.99 -30.95
CA ARG A 435 -23.32 -20.20 -31.23
C ARG A 435 -21.85 -19.89 -31.54
N LYS A 436 -21.51 -18.65 -31.91
CA LYS A 436 -20.12 -18.21 -32.19
C LYS A 436 -19.27 -17.99 -30.92
N LYS A 437 -19.91 -17.73 -29.77
CA LYS A 437 -19.23 -17.42 -28.48
C LYS A 437 -18.52 -18.61 -27.82
N ARG A 438 -18.83 -19.85 -28.20
CA ARG A 438 -18.30 -21.06 -27.51
C ARG A 438 -17.02 -21.61 -28.13
N ARG A 439 -16.75 -21.35 -29.43
CA ARG A 439 -15.53 -21.81 -30.13
C ARG A 439 -14.33 -20.88 -29.99
N ILE A 440 -14.55 -19.59 -29.72
CA ILE A 440 -13.48 -18.58 -29.56
C ILE A 440 -12.84 -18.63 -28.16
N ARG A 441 -13.55 -19.16 -27.16
CA ARG A 441 -13.07 -19.25 -25.77
C ARG A 441 -12.10 -20.40 -25.47
N LEU A 442 -11.97 -21.38 -26.37
CA LEU A 442 -11.08 -22.52 -26.16
C LEU A 442 -9.65 -22.32 -26.71
N TRP A 443 -9.47 -21.39 -27.66
CA TRP A 443 -8.17 -21.14 -28.30
C TRP A 443 -7.42 -19.94 -27.69
N ALA A 444 -8.10 -19.06 -26.95
CA ALA A 444 -7.49 -17.89 -26.30
C ALA A 444 -6.76 -18.21 -24.98
N LEU A 445 -6.90 -19.43 -24.44
CA LEU A 445 -6.32 -19.83 -23.15
C LEU A 445 -4.98 -20.56 -23.26
N THR A 446 -4.57 -20.97 -24.46
CA THR A 446 -3.29 -21.68 -24.67
C THR A 446 -2.21 -20.83 -25.34
N LEU A 447 -2.59 -19.76 -26.07
CA LEU A 447 -1.63 -18.84 -26.72
C LEU A 447 -1.23 -17.63 -25.86
N GLY A 448 -2.07 -17.22 -24.90
CA GLY A 448 -1.73 -16.15 -23.95
C GLY A 448 -0.62 -16.51 -22.95
N ALA A 449 -0.43 -17.81 -22.70
CA ALA A 449 0.60 -18.30 -21.78
C ALA A 449 2.00 -18.36 -22.42
N LEU A 450 2.11 -18.35 -23.76
CA LEU A 450 3.40 -18.42 -24.46
C LEU A 450 3.93 -17.04 -24.88
N ALA A 451 3.06 -16.05 -25.06
CA ALA A 451 3.46 -14.68 -25.42
C ALA A 451 4.12 -13.89 -24.28
N VAL A 452 3.92 -14.31 -23.02
CA VAL A 452 4.56 -13.69 -21.84
C VAL A 452 6.03 -14.13 -21.69
N LEU A 453 6.46 -15.21 -22.35
CA LEU A 453 7.82 -15.73 -22.20
C LEU A 453 8.86 -15.09 -23.14
N VAL A 454 8.44 -14.25 -24.12
CA VAL A 454 9.35 -13.69 -25.15
C VAL A 454 9.49 -12.16 -25.07
N ALA A 455 8.70 -11.46 -24.25
CA ALA A 455 8.71 -9.99 -24.18
C ALA A 455 9.73 -9.39 -23.18
N VAL A 456 10.78 -10.12 -22.78
CA VAL A 456 11.76 -9.63 -21.77
C VAL A 456 13.02 -9.01 -22.37
N ILE A 457 13.16 -8.90 -23.71
CA ILE A 457 14.35 -8.24 -24.29
C ILE A 457 13.98 -7.36 -25.50
N LEU A 458 13.35 -6.21 -25.25
CA LEU A 458 13.50 -5.01 -26.09
C LEU A 458 13.32 -3.75 -25.21
N PRO A 459 14.20 -2.75 -25.27
CA PRO A 459 13.96 -1.46 -24.63
C PRO A 459 12.92 -0.71 -25.45
N THR A 460 11.68 -0.71 -25.00
CA THR A 460 10.67 0.23 -25.51
C THR A 460 10.71 1.48 -24.64
N THR A 461 11.26 2.57 -25.15
CA THR A 461 11.00 3.90 -24.62
C THR A 461 9.55 4.27 -24.99
N PRO A 462 8.60 4.42 -24.05
CA PRO A 462 7.29 4.94 -24.39
C PRO A 462 7.43 6.42 -24.76
N ALA A 463 6.87 6.82 -25.92
CA ALA A 463 6.61 8.22 -26.23
C ALA A 463 5.37 8.67 -25.41
N PHE A 464 5.51 9.74 -24.63
CA PHE A 464 4.43 10.34 -23.85
C PHE A 464 3.66 11.37 -24.70
N ALA A 465 2.40 11.67 -24.37
CA ALA A 465 1.55 12.63 -25.09
C ALA A 465 1.57 13.98 -24.36
N ASP A 466 1.75 15.08 -25.10
CA ASP A 466 1.79 16.45 -24.57
C ASP A 466 0.45 16.89 -23.95
N PRO A 467 0.44 17.81 -22.97
CA PRO A 467 -0.78 18.40 -22.42
C PRO A 467 -1.62 19.07 -23.51
N PRO A 468 -2.97 19.10 -23.38
CA PRO A 468 -3.81 19.80 -24.35
C PRO A 468 -3.53 21.31 -24.32
N ALA A 469 -3.89 21.99 -25.41
CA ALA A 469 -3.75 23.45 -25.49
C ALA A 469 -4.60 24.15 -24.42
N ALA A 470 -4.10 25.25 -23.87
CA ALA A 470 -4.80 26.05 -22.88
C ALA A 470 -6.11 26.64 -23.43
N LEU A 471 -7.10 26.72 -22.55
CA LEU A 471 -8.29 27.53 -22.78
C LEU A 471 -7.90 29.01 -22.74
N PRO A 472 -8.48 29.85 -23.61
CA PRO A 472 -8.26 31.29 -23.55
C PRO A 472 -8.69 31.85 -22.18
N ALA A 473 -7.86 32.72 -21.60
CA ALA A 473 -8.19 33.44 -20.37
C ALA A 473 -9.54 34.16 -20.52
N SER A 474 -10.46 33.87 -19.61
CA SER A 474 -11.84 34.36 -19.60
C SER A 474 -12.38 34.20 -18.18
N ALA A 475 -12.29 35.24 -17.37
CA ALA A 475 -12.74 35.24 -15.98
C ALA A 475 -13.29 36.63 -15.59
N PRO A 476 -14.13 36.72 -14.54
CA PRO A 476 -14.54 38.00 -13.96
C PRO A 476 -13.32 38.83 -13.50
N GLU A 477 -13.41 40.16 -13.61
CA GLU A 477 -12.33 41.06 -13.19
C GLU A 477 -11.96 40.90 -11.70
N ALA A 478 -12.97 40.60 -10.86
CA ALA A 478 -12.76 40.35 -9.44
C ALA A 478 -11.95 39.06 -9.19
N ASP A 479 -12.21 38.00 -9.95
CA ASP A 479 -11.44 36.75 -9.88
C ASP A 479 -10.00 36.96 -10.37
N ALA A 480 -9.80 37.76 -11.42
CA ALA A 480 -8.47 38.10 -11.92
C ALA A 480 -7.68 38.98 -10.92
N LYS A 481 -8.34 39.94 -10.25
CA LYS A 481 -7.73 40.84 -9.27
C LYS A 481 -7.05 40.08 -8.13
N TRP A 482 -7.66 39.00 -7.64
CA TRP A 482 -7.15 38.23 -6.50
C TRP A 482 -6.42 36.95 -6.90
N GLN A 483 -6.14 36.75 -8.19
CA GLN A 483 -5.45 35.56 -8.69
C GLN A 483 -4.09 35.39 -7.98
N PRO A 484 -3.74 34.18 -7.49
CA PRO A 484 -2.43 33.94 -6.91
C PRO A 484 -1.29 34.18 -7.92
N ALA A 485 -0.21 34.79 -7.44
CA ALA A 485 1.06 34.85 -8.14
C ALA A 485 1.83 33.56 -7.83
N LEU A 486 2.11 32.75 -8.84
CA LEU A 486 2.61 31.39 -8.64
C LEU A 486 4.09 31.22 -8.94
N ASP A 487 4.75 30.42 -8.12
CA ASP A 487 6.02 29.81 -8.46
C ASP A 487 5.95 28.29 -8.24
N TYR A 488 6.91 27.57 -8.82
CA TYR A 488 6.99 26.13 -8.76
C TYR A 488 8.43 25.74 -8.42
N ASP A 489 8.63 25.11 -7.26
CA ASP A 489 9.96 24.62 -6.87
C ASP A 489 10.45 23.55 -7.87
N LYS A 490 11.77 23.35 -7.98
CA LYS A 490 12.38 22.44 -8.97
C LYS A 490 11.97 20.98 -8.83
N ASP A 491 11.27 20.63 -7.76
CA ASP A 491 10.86 19.28 -7.42
C ASP A 491 9.47 18.86 -7.91
N GLY A 492 8.72 19.74 -8.61
CA GLY A 492 7.40 19.46 -9.17
C GLY A 492 7.18 19.88 -10.63
N CYS A 493 6.01 19.50 -11.17
CA CYS A 493 5.54 19.91 -12.49
C CYS A 493 5.03 21.35 -12.51
N TYR A 494 4.98 21.97 -13.69
CA TYR A 494 4.15 23.16 -13.88
C TYR A 494 2.67 22.78 -13.93
N SER A 495 1.81 23.73 -13.60
CA SER A 495 0.37 23.55 -13.84
C SER A 495 0.12 23.45 -15.35
N THR A 496 -0.88 22.69 -15.76
CA THR A 496 -1.23 22.49 -17.17
C THR A 496 -2.76 22.51 -17.34
N PRO A 497 -3.28 22.67 -18.56
CA PRO A 497 -4.70 22.58 -18.81
C PRO A 497 -5.20 21.16 -18.51
N ALA A 498 -6.24 21.05 -17.67
CA ALA A 498 -6.93 19.79 -17.42
C ALA A 498 -7.78 19.35 -18.62
N ILE A 499 -8.17 20.29 -19.49
CA ILE A 499 -8.99 20.09 -20.67
C ILE A 499 -8.64 21.11 -21.76
N GLY A 500 -8.64 20.67 -23.02
CA GLY A 500 -8.43 21.55 -24.18
C GLY A 500 -9.71 22.20 -24.72
N PRO A 501 -9.61 23.18 -25.63
CA PRO A 501 -10.76 23.84 -26.27
C PRO A 501 -11.69 22.91 -27.05
N ASP A 502 -11.23 21.72 -27.41
CA ASP A 502 -11.98 20.68 -28.13
C ASP A 502 -12.64 19.65 -27.18
N GLY A 503 -12.46 19.80 -25.87
CA GLY A 503 -12.94 18.88 -24.85
C GLY A 503 -12.01 17.70 -24.56
N THR A 504 -10.82 17.65 -25.16
CA THR A 504 -9.82 16.61 -24.86
C THR A 504 -9.29 16.80 -23.45
N LEU A 505 -9.53 15.81 -22.59
CA LEU A 505 -9.00 15.79 -21.22
C LEU A 505 -7.51 15.49 -21.21
N ASN A 506 -6.78 16.11 -20.29
CA ASN A 506 -5.37 15.83 -20.09
C ASN A 506 -5.18 14.38 -19.58
N PRO A 507 -4.40 13.55 -20.30
CA PRO A 507 -4.21 12.14 -19.95
C PRO A 507 -3.39 11.95 -18.67
N GLY A 508 -2.72 12.99 -18.19
CA GLY A 508 -1.77 12.94 -17.07
C GLY A 508 -0.52 12.13 -17.40
N LEU A 509 0.48 12.22 -16.54
CA LEU A 509 1.75 11.53 -16.69
C LEU A 509 1.86 10.31 -15.76
N ASN A 510 2.71 9.37 -16.15
CA ASN A 510 3.08 8.27 -15.26
C ASN A 510 4.09 8.77 -14.22
N ASN A 511 3.97 8.32 -12.97
CA ASN A 511 4.89 8.72 -11.90
C ASN A 511 6.20 7.89 -11.91
N SER A 512 6.53 7.21 -13.02
CA SER A 512 7.69 6.30 -13.13
C SER A 512 8.95 6.96 -13.71
N GLY A 513 8.95 8.28 -13.94
CA GLY A 513 10.07 9.07 -14.47
C GLY A 513 10.75 9.94 -13.40
N ASP A 514 11.58 10.91 -13.78
CA ASP A 514 12.10 11.93 -12.85
C ASP A 514 10.96 12.78 -12.28
N LEU A 515 11.12 13.34 -11.07
CA LEU A 515 10.06 14.13 -10.39
C LEU A 515 9.48 15.23 -11.28
N ASN A 516 10.34 15.92 -12.03
CA ASN A 516 10.04 16.96 -13.00
C ASN A 516 10.16 16.50 -14.47
N GLY A 517 10.37 15.20 -14.71
CA GLY A 517 10.58 14.67 -16.05
C GLY A 517 9.32 14.74 -16.91
N ASN A 518 9.44 15.42 -18.06
CA ASN A 518 8.42 15.62 -19.09
C ASN A 518 7.18 16.43 -18.65
N CYS A 519 7.30 17.29 -17.63
CA CYS A 519 6.21 18.18 -17.15
C CYS A 519 6.69 19.53 -16.59
N ARG A 520 7.95 19.84 -16.85
CA ARG A 520 8.63 21.04 -16.40
C ARG A 520 9.57 21.50 -17.50
N ASP A 521 9.07 21.58 -18.72
CA ASP A 521 9.73 22.26 -19.83
C ASP A 521 9.19 23.69 -19.95
N GLN A 522 9.93 24.58 -20.61
CA GLN A 522 9.46 25.96 -20.82
C GLN A 522 8.12 25.99 -21.57
N SER A 523 7.91 25.05 -22.51
CA SER A 523 6.65 24.90 -23.25
C SER A 523 5.45 24.56 -22.37
N ASP A 524 5.65 23.85 -21.26
CA ASP A 524 4.59 23.55 -20.31
C ASP A 524 4.19 24.83 -19.54
N LEU A 525 5.18 25.65 -19.18
CA LEU A 525 4.94 26.93 -18.51
C LEU A 525 4.25 27.96 -19.42
N ASP A 526 4.50 27.87 -20.74
CA ASP A 526 3.82 28.67 -21.76
C ASP A 526 2.37 28.20 -22.01
N ASN A 527 1.98 27.04 -21.49
CA ASN A 527 0.68 26.41 -21.70
C ASN A 527 0.07 26.02 -20.35
N THR A 528 -0.46 27.01 -19.62
CA THR A 528 -1.01 26.84 -18.26
C THR A 528 -2.46 27.34 -18.21
N ASN A 529 -3.28 26.75 -17.33
CA ASN A 529 -4.59 27.30 -16.96
C ASN A 529 -4.77 27.26 -15.45
N ALA A 530 -5.57 28.20 -14.93
CA ALA A 530 -6.18 28.11 -13.61
C ALA A 530 -7.71 28.26 -13.75
N TYR A 531 -8.47 27.61 -12.88
CA TYR A 531 -9.94 27.63 -12.94
C TYR A 531 -10.52 28.26 -11.68
N SER A 532 -11.28 29.35 -11.80
CA SER A 532 -11.82 30.06 -10.63
C SER A 532 -13.30 29.87 -10.41
N ARG A 533 -13.73 29.93 -9.15
CA ARG A 533 -15.11 30.15 -8.75
C ARG A 533 -15.14 31.00 -7.49
N SER A 534 -16.00 32.01 -7.47
CA SER A 534 -16.14 32.93 -6.34
C SER A 534 -17.54 32.94 -5.75
N LYS A 535 -17.64 33.27 -4.46
CA LYS A 535 -18.90 33.47 -3.72
C LYS A 535 -18.75 34.61 -2.74
N CYS A 536 -19.75 35.50 -2.73
CA CYS A 536 -19.89 36.56 -1.72
C CYS A 536 -21.23 36.40 -1.01
N ASP A 537 -21.31 36.84 0.24
CA ASP A 537 -22.56 36.84 1.01
C ASP A 537 -22.88 38.21 1.64
N ASP A 538 -24.01 38.30 2.33
CA ASP A 538 -24.53 39.54 2.92
C ASP A 538 -23.67 40.09 4.07
N SER A 539 -22.72 39.31 4.59
CA SER A 539 -21.78 39.76 5.63
C SER A 539 -20.67 40.66 5.08
N GLY A 540 -20.60 40.79 3.74
CA GLY A 540 -19.56 41.53 3.03
C GLY A 540 -18.27 40.74 2.79
N TRP A 541 -18.27 39.44 3.08
CA TRP A 541 -17.16 38.53 2.77
C TRP A 541 -17.32 37.94 1.36
N CYS A 542 -16.19 37.84 0.66
CA CYS A 542 -16.05 37.14 -0.62
C CYS A 542 -14.94 36.10 -0.52
N ALA A 543 -15.17 34.91 -1.06
CA ALA A 543 -14.18 33.86 -1.23
C ALA A 543 -13.92 33.63 -2.72
N TYR A 544 -12.66 33.69 -3.14
CA TYR A 544 -12.21 33.41 -4.49
C TYR A 544 -11.38 32.12 -4.48
N LEU A 545 -11.92 31.03 -5.04
CA LEU A 545 -11.26 29.73 -5.08
C LEU A 545 -10.65 29.51 -6.47
N TYR A 546 -9.40 29.04 -6.51
CA TYR A 546 -8.64 28.75 -7.72
C TYR A 546 -8.18 27.29 -7.73
N ASP A 547 -8.56 26.54 -8.75
CA ASP A 547 -8.09 25.16 -9.02
C ASP A 547 -6.94 25.18 -10.03
N LEU A 548 -5.87 24.44 -9.71
CA LEU A 548 -4.74 24.21 -10.60
C LEU A 548 -4.51 22.71 -10.80
N TYR A 549 -4.37 22.32 -12.07
CA TYR A 549 -4.16 20.95 -12.46
C TYR A 549 -2.69 20.67 -12.76
N PHE A 550 -2.19 19.55 -12.26
CA PHE A 550 -0.86 19.04 -12.55
C PHE A 550 -0.97 17.63 -13.12
N GLU A 551 -0.16 17.30 -14.12
CA GLU A 551 -0.27 16.02 -14.83
C GLU A 551 0.10 14.82 -13.96
N LYS A 552 0.92 15.05 -12.93
CA LYS A 552 1.31 14.10 -11.91
C LYS A 552 1.71 14.80 -10.63
N ASP A 553 1.62 14.06 -9.56
CA ASP A 553 2.18 14.41 -8.27
C ASP A 553 3.00 13.21 -7.79
N GLN A 554 4.33 13.39 -7.72
CA GLN A 554 5.29 12.30 -7.56
C GLN A 554 6.18 12.51 -6.34
N VAL A 555 6.39 11.46 -5.56
CA VAL A 555 7.11 11.53 -4.29
C VAL A 555 8.52 10.97 -4.36
N VAL A 556 8.80 10.04 -5.28
CA VAL A 556 10.13 9.43 -5.42
C VAL A 556 10.55 9.47 -6.89
N PRO A 557 11.68 10.13 -7.26
CA PRO A 557 12.18 10.10 -8.63
C PRO A 557 12.45 8.66 -9.10
N GLY A 558 12.07 8.34 -10.33
CA GLY A 558 12.30 7.03 -10.95
C GLY A 558 11.44 5.88 -10.39
N ALA A 559 10.51 6.16 -9.48
CA ALA A 559 9.60 5.16 -8.91
C ALA A 559 8.17 5.70 -8.89
N ASP A 560 7.27 4.97 -9.54
CA ASP A 560 5.81 5.19 -9.44
C ASP A 560 5.32 4.67 -8.08
N ALA A 561 5.86 5.22 -7.00
CA ALA A 561 5.56 4.88 -5.63
C ALA A 561 5.28 6.19 -4.88
N PHE A 562 4.14 6.22 -4.19
CA PHE A 562 3.68 7.33 -3.34
C PHE A 562 3.20 8.59 -4.07
N GLY A 563 2.89 8.54 -5.37
CA GLY A 563 2.30 9.64 -6.12
C GLY A 563 0.98 9.27 -6.82
N HIS A 564 0.32 10.25 -7.45
CA HIS A 564 -0.92 10.07 -8.20
C HIS A 564 -0.75 10.61 -9.62
N ARG A 565 -1.29 9.88 -10.61
CA ARG A 565 -1.51 10.44 -11.94
C ARG A 565 -2.67 11.41 -11.82
N HIS A 566 -2.50 12.64 -12.31
CA HIS A 566 -3.35 13.79 -12.02
C HIS A 566 -3.21 14.27 -10.59
N ASP A 567 -3.02 15.58 -10.45
CA ASP A 567 -3.15 16.28 -9.19
C ASP A 567 -3.94 17.56 -9.39
N LEU A 568 -4.73 17.92 -8.39
CA LEU A 568 -5.56 19.11 -8.37
C LEU A 568 -5.43 19.73 -6.99
N GLU A 569 -4.81 20.90 -6.96
CA GLU A 569 -4.60 21.68 -5.74
C GLU A 569 -5.32 23.03 -5.85
N HIS A 570 -5.66 23.60 -4.71
CA HIS A 570 -6.63 24.68 -4.57
C HIS A 570 -6.10 25.80 -3.68
N ILE A 571 -6.42 27.04 -4.04
CA ILE A 571 -6.10 28.24 -3.23
C ILE A 571 -7.39 29.04 -3.04
N VAL A 572 -7.65 29.52 -1.82
CA VAL A 572 -8.78 30.40 -1.52
C VAL A 572 -8.28 31.75 -1.00
N VAL A 573 -8.70 32.84 -1.62
CA VAL A 573 -8.45 34.21 -1.13
C VAL A 573 -9.73 34.76 -0.51
N TRP A 574 -9.65 35.11 0.77
CA TRP A 574 -10.76 35.64 1.57
C TRP A 574 -10.69 37.16 1.63
N VAL A 575 -11.68 37.82 1.06
CA VAL A 575 -11.70 39.27 0.87
C VAL A 575 -12.87 39.86 1.64
N LYS A 576 -12.61 40.98 2.32
CA LYS A 576 -13.62 41.81 2.96
C LYS A 576 -13.36 43.27 2.63
N ASP A 577 -14.42 44.01 2.29
CA ASP A 577 -14.33 45.45 2.01
C ASP A 577 -13.24 45.79 0.98
N ASP A 578 -13.16 44.99 -0.09
CA ASP A 578 -12.16 45.09 -1.17
C ASP A 578 -10.68 44.93 -0.73
N GLN A 579 -10.46 44.26 0.41
CA GLN A 579 -9.13 43.92 0.94
C GLN A 579 -9.03 42.43 1.26
N ALA A 580 -7.99 41.76 0.76
CA ALA A 580 -7.69 40.38 1.14
C ALA A 580 -7.26 40.32 2.62
N GLN A 581 -7.99 39.52 3.40
CA GLN A 581 -7.79 39.35 4.85
C GLN A 581 -7.10 38.02 5.18
N TYR A 582 -7.37 36.97 4.39
CA TYR A 582 -6.77 35.65 4.59
C TYR A 582 -6.50 34.95 3.27
N VAL A 583 -5.54 34.02 3.27
CA VAL A 583 -5.26 33.11 2.16
C VAL A 583 -5.23 31.70 2.71
N SER A 584 -5.95 30.79 2.07
CA SER A 584 -5.97 29.37 2.39
C SER A 584 -5.34 28.57 1.26
N THR A 585 -4.32 27.77 1.57
CA THR A 585 -3.66 26.87 0.61
C THR A 585 -4.00 25.43 0.93
N SER A 586 -4.41 24.66 -0.07
CA SER A 586 -4.69 23.24 0.11
C SER A 586 -3.41 22.44 0.36
N GLN A 587 -3.54 21.46 1.24
CA GLN A 587 -2.50 20.49 1.54
C GLN A 587 -3.16 19.13 1.85
N HIS A 588 -3.06 18.19 0.92
CA HIS A 588 -3.49 16.80 1.11
C HIS A 588 -4.99 16.61 1.49
N GLY A 589 -5.87 17.51 1.00
CA GLY A 589 -7.32 17.46 1.24
C GLY A 589 -7.82 18.28 2.44
N ASP A 590 -6.90 18.92 3.17
CA ASP A 590 -7.14 19.94 4.19
C ASP A 590 -6.61 21.30 3.71
N TYR A 591 -6.82 22.36 4.50
CA TYR A 591 -6.35 23.72 4.20
C TYR A 591 -5.51 24.27 5.36
N THR A 592 -4.44 24.99 5.01
CA THR A 592 -3.76 25.90 5.93
C THR A 592 -4.20 27.32 5.62
N THR A 593 -4.68 28.06 6.63
CA THR A 593 -5.20 29.42 6.45
C THR A 593 -4.33 30.42 7.20
N ASP A 594 -3.80 31.39 6.46
CA ASP A 594 -2.91 32.42 6.97
C ASP A 594 -3.53 33.82 6.84
N PRO A 595 -3.39 34.68 7.85
CA PRO A 595 -3.79 36.07 7.76
C PRO A 595 -2.92 36.86 6.78
N SER A 596 -3.50 37.89 6.16
CA SER A 596 -2.90 38.69 5.09
C SER A 596 -1.55 39.32 5.47
N ASP A 597 -1.31 39.61 6.75
CA ASP A 597 -0.06 40.16 7.28
C ASP A 597 1.12 39.17 7.29
N LYS A 598 0.84 37.87 7.12
CA LYS A 598 1.85 36.80 6.98
C LYS A 598 2.06 36.36 5.53
N VAL A 599 1.27 36.89 4.60
CA VAL A 599 1.32 36.53 3.19
C VAL A 599 2.17 37.57 2.46
N ALA A 600 3.10 37.10 1.63
CA ALA A 600 3.82 37.98 0.71
C ALA A 600 2.94 38.27 -0.52
N TRP A 601 2.97 39.51 -1.01
CA TRP A 601 2.08 39.95 -2.10
C TRP A 601 2.86 40.54 -3.28
N GLU A 602 2.34 40.35 -4.49
CA GLU A 602 2.65 41.14 -5.68
C GLU A 602 1.39 41.94 -6.06
N GLY A 603 1.30 43.20 -5.64
CA GLY A 603 0.06 43.97 -5.78
C GLY A 603 -1.08 43.35 -4.95
N THR A 604 -2.13 42.87 -5.61
CA THR A 604 -3.27 42.15 -4.98
C THR A 604 -3.13 40.63 -5.06
N HIS A 605 -2.02 40.13 -5.59
CA HIS A 605 -1.81 38.71 -5.86
C HIS A 605 -0.99 38.07 -4.72
N PRO A 606 -1.54 37.11 -3.97
CA PRO A 606 -0.78 36.43 -2.95
C PRO A 606 0.27 35.52 -3.61
N LYS A 607 1.50 35.57 -3.12
CA LYS A 607 2.60 34.73 -3.59
C LYS A 607 2.45 33.33 -3.02
N VAL A 608 2.26 32.34 -3.88
CA VAL A 608 2.08 30.94 -3.52
C VAL A 608 3.02 30.06 -4.33
N VAL A 609 3.67 29.11 -3.67
CA VAL A 609 4.64 28.20 -4.29
C VAL A 609 4.11 26.79 -4.26
N TYR A 610 4.05 26.15 -5.43
CA TYR A 610 3.84 24.71 -5.53
C TYR A 610 5.16 24.00 -5.28
N HIS A 611 5.21 23.20 -4.23
CA HIS A 611 6.44 22.53 -3.82
C HIS A 611 6.16 21.16 -3.27
N LYS A 612 7.21 20.36 -3.14
CA LYS A 612 7.14 19.08 -2.45
C LYS A 612 7.30 19.24 -0.94
N ASP A 613 6.33 18.74 -0.16
CA ASP A 613 6.45 18.71 1.30
C ASP A 613 7.35 17.54 1.77
N GLY A 614 8.66 17.74 1.61
CA GLY A 614 9.69 16.83 2.08
C GLY A 614 9.64 15.45 1.42
N GLY A 615 9.01 14.48 2.10
CA GLY A 615 8.82 13.10 1.60
C GLY A 615 7.36 12.76 1.28
N SER A 616 6.47 13.74 1.28
CA SER A 616 5.07 13.64 0.87
C SER A 616 4.91 14.09 -0.58
N THR A 617 3.65 14.14 -1.02
CA THR A 617 3.21 14.70 -2.30
C THR A 617 3.38 16.23 -2.33
N HIS A 618 3.20 16.81 -3.50
CA HIS A 618 3.24 18.25 -3.65
C HIS A 618 2.03 18.91 -2.96
N CYS A 619 2.20 20.17 -2.58
CA CYS A 619 1.15 21.01 -2.04
C CYS A 619 1.51 22.48 -2.24
N PHE A 620 0.56 23.36 -1.95
CA PHE A 620 0.83 24.80 -1.92
C PHE A 620 1.36 25.24 -0.54
N ARG A 621 2.33 26.14 -0.58
CA ARG A 621 2.77 26.96 0.57
C ARG A 621 2.81 28.43 0.19
N LEU A 622 2.85 29.31 1.19
CA LEU A 622 3.14 30.72 0.95
C LEU A 622 4.58 30.91 0.45
N GLY A 623 4.76 31.84 -0.48
CA GLY A 623 6.06 32.33 -0.90
C GLY A 623 6.62 33.34 0.10
N GLY A 624 7.95 33.39 0.23
CA GLY A 624 8.63 34.40 1.02
C GLY A 624 8.67 35.78 0.35
N ASP A 625 8.82 36.84 1.14
CA ASP A 625 8.91 38.22 0.65
C ASP A 625 10.06 38.41 -0.37
N ASP A 626 11.23 37.86 -0.03
CA ASP A 626 12.47 37.94 -0.80
C ASP A 626 12.76 36.65 -1.62
N GLU A 627 11.78 35.75 -1.74
CA GLU A 627 11.94 34.50 -2.49
C GLU A 627 11.98 34.79 -3.99
N ALA A 628 13.06 34.33 -4.64
CA ALA A 628 13.23 34.46 -6.08
C ALA A 628 12.63 33.24 -6.79
N PRO A 629 11.74 33.42 -7.79
CA PRO A 629 11.09 32.30 -8.45
C PRO A 629 12.07 31.31 -9.12
N GLU A 630 11.81 30.01 -8.98
CA GLU A 630 12.67 28.93 -9.49
C GLU A 630 12.23 28.38 -10.87
N ASN A 631 11.16 28.91 -11.45
CA ASN A 631 10.68 28.56 -12.78
C ASN A 631 11.57 29.08 -13.94
N HIS A 632 11.31 28.64 -15.17
CA HIS A 632 12.13 28.96 -16.36
C HIS A 632 12.30 30.45 -16.65
N TYR A 633 11.35 31.29 -16.23
CA TYR A 633 11.39 32.73 -16.45
C TYR A 633 12.00 33.51 -15.29
N GLY A 634 12.22 32.87 -14.12
CA GLY A 634 12.70 33.54 -12.91
C GLY A 634 11.76 34.67 -12.45
N ALA A 635 10.47 34.56 -12.74
CA ALA A 635 9.44 35.55 -12.46
C ALA A 635 8.17 34.87 -11.95
N TRP A 636 7.36 35.57 -11.15
CA TRP A 636 6.07 35.06 -10.70
C TRP A 636 5.12 34.87 -11.90
N GLN A 637 4.37 33.77 -11.88
CA GLN A 637 3.59 33.29 -13.02
C GLN A 637 2.09 33.44 -12.76
N TYR A 638 1.36 33.74 -13.83
CA TYR A 638 -0.08 33.97 -13.82
C TYR A 638 -0.72 33.10 -14.89
N PRO A 639 -1.19 31.87 -14.54
CA PRO A 639 -1.82 31.00 -15.51
C PRO A 639 -3.05 31.64 -16.15
N ASP A 640 -3.36 31.28 -17.40
CA ASP A 640 -4.56 31.79 -18.07
C ASP A 640 -5.82 31.38 -17.27
N LEU A 641 -6.50 32.39 -16.72
CA LEU A 641 -7.59 32.19 -15.76
C LEU A 641 -8.93 31.99 -16.47
N VAL A 642 -9.64 30.91 -16.12
CA VAL A 642 -10.99 30.61 -16.64
C VAL A 642 -11.99 30.56 -15.48
N GLY A 643 -12.91 31.51 -15.45
CA GLY A 643 -13.96 31.57 -14.42
C GLY A 643 -15.07 30.55 -14.65
N TRP A 644 -15.70 30.13 -13.55
CA TRP A 644 -16.74 29.09 -13.52
C TRP A 644 -17.85 29.31 -14.55
N ASP A 645 -18.29 30.55 -14.75
CA ASP A 645 -19.37 30.91 -15.70
C ASP A 645 -18.86 31.37 -17.07
N ASN A 646 -17.55 31.27 -17.29
CA ASN A 646 -16.86 31.82 -18.45
C ASN A 646 -16.16 30.75 -19.32
N PHE A 647 -16.38 29.47 -19.02
CA PHE A 647 -15.93 28.36 -19.84
C PHE A 647 -16.56 28.38 -21.25
N PRO A 648 -15.83 27.93 -22.29
CA PRO A 648 -16.45 27.68 -23.59
C PRO A 648 -17.57 26.64 -23.50
N SER A 649 -18.54 26.73 -24.40
CA SER A 649 -19.74 25.88 -24.41
C SER A 649 -19.40 24.37 -24.36
N GLY A 650 -19.97 23.66 -23.39
CA GLY A 650 -19.78 22.21 -23.21
C GLY A 650 -18.46 21.77 -22.54
N ILE A 651 -17.47 22.67 -22.42
CA ILE A 651 -16.16 22.35 -21.82
C ILE A 651 -16.28 22.17 -20.31
N ARG A 652 -16.99 23.06 -19.62
CA ARG A 652 -17.24 22.96 -18.18
C ARG A 652 -17.87 21.61 -17.82
N ASP A 653 -18.95 21.24 -18.52
CA ASP A 653 -19.67 20.00 -18.26
C ASP A 653 -18.77 18.78 -18.49
N THR A 654 -17.89 18.82 -19.49
CA THR A 654 -16.94 17.72 -19.74
C THR A 654 -15.90 17.63 -18.62
N LEU A 655 -15.34 18.77 -18.21
CA LEU A 655 -14.32 18.85 -17.15
C LEU A 655 -14.84 18.39 -15.80
N VAL A 656 -16.03 18.85 -15.37
CA VAL A 656 -16.57 18.51 -14.04
C VAL A 656 -17.05 17.07 -13.91
N ASN A 657 -17.34 16.41 -15.05
CA ASN A 657 -17.71 14.99 -15.10
C ASN A 657 -16.51 14.06 -15.36
N ALA A 658 -15.30 14.62 -15.52
CA ALA A 658 -14.09 13.84 -15.73
C ALA A 658 -13.69 13.07 -14.45
N ASP A 659 -13.14 11.87 -14.64
CA ASP A 659 -12.57 11.05 -13.57
C ASP A 659 -11.05 11.21 -13.56
N PHE A 660 -10.56 12.06 -12.66
CA PHE A 660 -9.12 12.24 -12.39
C PHE A 660 -8.62 11.33 -11.24
N GLY A 661 -9.35 10.26 -10.94
CA GLY A 661 -8.99 9.32 -9.87
C GLY A 661 -9.20 9.92 -8.49
N SER A 662 -8.12 10.11 -7.74
CA SER A 662 -8.15 10.71 -6.39
C SER A 662 -8.13 12.24 -6.42
N ALA A 663 -7.69 12.85 -7.51
CA ALA A 663 -7.72 14.30 -7.69
C ALA A 663 -9.14 14.76 -8.02
N SER A 664 -9.59 15.88 -7.45
CA SER A 664 -10.94 16.40 -7.70
C SER A 664 -10.96 17.92 -7.73
N LEU A 665 -11.66 18.49 -8.71
CA LEU A 665 -11.90 19.93 -8.76
C LEU A 665 -12.69 20.39 -7.54
N ALA A 666 -12.22 21.42 -6.86
CA ALA A 666 -12.93 22.03 -5.74
C ALA A 666 -14.02 22.99 -6.24
N ILE A 667 -13.88 23.59 -7.42
CA ILE A 667 -14.88 24.53 -7.96
C ILE A 667 -16.21 23.88 -8.38
N LYS A 668 -16.31 22.55 -8.42
CA LYS A 668 -17.54 21.86 -8.88
C LYS A 668 -18.66 21.90 -7.85
N ASP A 669 -19.90 21.82 -8.32
CA ASP A 669 -21.08 21.84 -7.46
C ASP A 669 -21.04 20.75 -6.37
N GLY A 670 -21.38 21.12 -5.14
CA GLY A 670 -21.31 20.27 -3.95
C GLY A 670 -19.93 20.19 -3.33
N ALA A 671 -18.85 20.17 -4.13
CA ALA A 671 -17.49 20.23 -3.61
C ALA A 671 -17.09 21.68 -3.25
N PHE A 672 -17.61 22.67 -3.96
CA PHE A 672 -17.28 24.07 -3.77
C PHE A 672 -17.63 24.56 -2.38
N GLU A 673 -18.87 24.34 -1.95
CA GLU A 673 -19.34 24.72 -0.62
C GLU A 673 -18.59 23.97 0.48
N ASP A 674 -18.33 22.68 0.29
CA ASP A 674 -17.59 21.85 1.24
C ASP A 674 -16.12 22.28 1.38
N ASN A 675 -15.48 22.70 0.29
CA ASN A 675 -14.10 23.22 0.33
C ASN A 675 -14.03 24.60 0.96
N LEU A 676 -14.98 25.49 0.67
CA LEU A 676 -15.08 26.77 1.34
C LEU A 676 -15.29 26.59 2.85
N ASP A 677 -16.12 25.66 3.28
CA ASP A 677 -16.37 25.35 4.70
C ASP A 677 -15.09 24.86 5.41
N LYS A 678 -14.28 24.04 4.74
CA LYS A 678 -12.99 23.57 5.26
C LYS A 678 -11.91 24.66 5.29
N ALA A 679 -11.88 25.51 4.26
CA ALA A 679 -10.87 26.56 4.12
C ALA A 679 -11.16 27.80 4.96
N LYS A 680 -12.42 27.97 5.39
CA LYS A 680 -12.91 29.17 6.08
C LYS A 680 -12.06 29.51 7.32
N PRO A 681 -11.55 30.76 7.42
CA PRO A 681 -10.89 31.24 8.62
C PRO A 681 -11.81 31.21 9.84
N ASP A 682 -11.27 30.83 11.00
CA ASP A 682 -12.02 30.83 12.24
C ASP A 682 -12.52 32.24 12.60
N GLY A 683 -13.80 32.33 12.97
CA GLY A 683 -14.38 33.57 13.51
C GLY A 683 -14.87 34.60 12.47
N ILE A 684 -14.85 34.28 11.17
CA ILE A 684 -15.50 35.12 10.15
C ILE A 684 -16.97 34.72 9.94
N ASP A 685 -17.82 35.72 9.69
CA ASP A 685 -19.26 35.55 9.47
C ASP A 685 -19.59 35.25 8.00
N PHE A 686 -18.89 34.29 7.40
CA PHE A 686 -19.15 33.86 6.01
C PHE A 686 -19.97 32.56 5.99
N ASP A 687 -21.00 32.46 5.16
CA ASP A 687 -21.78 31.24 4.95
C ASP A 687 -21.47 30.60 3.58
N PRO A 688 -20.69 29.50 3.55
CA PRO A 688 -20.40 28.75 2.32
C PRO A 688 -21.67 28.27 1.59
N ARG A 689 -22.78 28.10 2.31
CA ARG A 689 -24.03 27.51 1.82
C ARG A 689 -25.19 28.52 1.74
N ALA A 690 -24.89 29.82 1.88
CA ALA A 690 -25.86 30.91 1.68
C ALA A 690 -26.61 30.83 0.34
#